data_AF-A0A507D9R8-F1
#
_entry.id   AF-A0A507D9R8-F1
#
_cell.length_a   1.000
_cell.length_b   1.000
_cell.length_c   1.000
_cell.angle_alpha   90.00
_cell.angle_beta   90.00
_cell.angle_gamma   90.00
#
_symmetry.space_group_name_H-M   'P 1'
#
loop_
_entity.id
_entity.type
_entity.pdbx_description
1 polymer ?
#
loop_
_entity_poly.entity_id
_entity_poly.type
_entity_poly.pdbx_seq_one_letter_code
_entity_poly.pdbx_strand_id
1 'polypeptide(L)'
;MMTARSHSPPDAASPTSLPDHGSSPRSNSHTTIGLELQGATEFDNVIATIQAEGYQFALMNILSPSVTTRDIRNNHVVGQPFAPEDLIISNADWAHYFVGGVSVPPEIESIELEARRKSEQFIQQQVAWTAHLSLPAIVFPFPCYTNEKRYLNYARVINSVLSSLSWAQAWITVPTQAEGIPDTWKIWNSIHALSEYSTKLAVLLELTHDLPDGASLNRWLAEPISAVRIPASVFLTNNNKYPVMSKRHQAFVQNLMLNNVQFVVSLPSDQPQHRYGGLAAYQQYIHHLYRSMPQMNIVDQFAKGYHDYLQAPLQPLVDNLESQTYAVFEQDPVKYREYENAIREALLDRMQTDTDSSVVIMVVGAGRGPLVSRALAAAESAGRSVHVYAVEKNPNAIVILREKERNEWKGQVTVVYGDMRHWKAPEKADILVSELLGSFGDNELAPECLDGAQGLLKDDGISIPSDYTAFISPLQSSKLHQDVSALKSQCHIETPYVVKFRAANELADSQELWSFVHPNRASIDSQPESPTFNSHNTRYASARFRIERNALMHGIAGYFETTLYKNVKLSIRPQTYSTGMLSWFPIFFPLKNPVLLTENSSVEVHMWRMSDTRKVWYEWTIVPNIVDASPGFAASTSTASAPLYIHNRGGRSYQIGL
;
A
#
# COMPACT_ATOMS: atom_id res chain seq x y z
N MET A 1 33.05 -38.56 -2.80
CA MET A 1 31.71 -38.72 -3.41
C MET A 1 30.76 -37.81 -2.67
N MET A 2 30.32 -36.75 -3.34
CA MET A 2 29.64 -35.59 -2.77
C MET A 2 28.20 -35.92 -2.34
N THR A 3 27.89 -35.67 -1.08
CA THR A 3 26.54 -35.73 -0.53
C THR A 3 25.84 -34.38 -0.77
N ALA A 4 24.68 -34.45 -1.43
CA ALA A 4 23.81 -33.31 -1.69
C ALA A 4 23.21 -32.80 -0.37
N ARG A 5 23.53 -31.55 0.00
CA ARG A 5 22.87 -30.84 1.09
C ARG A 5 21.56 -30.25 0.58
N SER A 6 20.44 -30.78 1.07
CA SER A 6 19.13 -30.14 0.96
C SER A 6 19.18 -28.75 1.62
N HIS A 7 19.04 -27.70 0.82
CA HIS A 7 18.81 -26.36 1.33
C HIS A 7 17.33 -26.21 1.66
N SER A 8 17.01 -26.12 2.95
CA SER A 8 15.75 -25.58 3.44
C SER A 8 15.61 -24.12 2.97
N PRO A 9 14.40 -23.62 2.66
CA PRO A 9 14.21 -22.21 2.37
C PRO A 9 14.56 -21.37 3.61
N PRO A 10 15.08 -20.14 3.45
CA PRO A 10 15.35 -19.26 4.59
C PRO A 10 14.02 -18.91 5.26
N ASP A 11 14.00 -18.98 6.59
CA ASP A 11 12.86 -18.65 7.43
C ASP A 11 12.20 -17.34 7.00
N ALA A 12 11.08 -17.43 6.29
CA ALA A 12 10.12 -16.36 6.23
C ALA A 12 9.63 -16.13 7.66
N ALA A 13 9.61 -14.88 8.11
CA ALA A 13 9.06 -14.51 9.40
C ALA A 13 7.72 -15.24 9.62
N SER A 14 7.62 -15.96 10.74
CA SER A 14 6.43 -16.73 11.10
C SER A 14 5.17 -15.85 10.96
N PRO A 15 4.07 -16.34 10.36
CA PRO A 15 2.88 -15.53 10.09
C PRO A 15 2.11 -15.08 11.35
N THR A 16 2.59 -15.37 12.55
CA THR A 16 1.77 -15.49 13.75
C THR A 16 2.00 -14.42 14.82
N SER A 17 2.84 -13.42 14.58
CA SER A 17 2.86 -12.23 15.47
C SER A 17 1.87 -11.19 14.98
N LEU A 18 0.58 -11.43 15.26
CA LEU A 18 -0.40 -10.34 15.33
C LEU A 18 0.11 -9.33 16.37
N PRO A 19 -0.05 -8.01 16.14
CA PRO A 19 0.28 -7.03 17.16
C PRO A 19 -0.53 -7.33 18.43
N ASP A 20 0.20 -7.54 19.52
CA ASP A 20 -0.32 -7.90 20.84
C ASP A 20 -1.45 -6.93 21.25
N HIS A 21 -2.66 -7.47 21.45
CA HIS A 21 -3.79 -6.73 22.04
C HIS A 21 -3.60 -6.65 23.57
N GLY A 22 -2.43 -6.18 24.01
CA GLY A 22 -2.06 -5.99 25.41
C GLY A 22 -2.10 -4.51 25.80
N SER A 23 -3.10 -4.11 26.59
CA SER A 23 -3.22 -2.83 27.29
C SER A 23 -2.90 -1.56 26.47
N SER A 24 -3.89 -1.12 25.68
CA SER A 24 -3.93 0.24 25.14
C SER A 24 -3.78 1.27 26.27
N PRO A 25 -2.78 2.18 26.25
CA PRO A 25 -2.94 3.44 26.94
C PRO A 25 -4.05 4.20 26.22
N ARG A 26 -5.21 4.27 26.87
CA ARG A 26 -6.36 5.16 26.63
C ARG A 26 -6.39 5.89 25.27
N SER A 27 -7.41 5.56 24.48
CA SER A 27 -7.93 6.30 23.34
C SER A 27 -7.68 7.83 23.40
N ASN A 28 -6.82 8.33 22.51
CA ASN A 28 -6.79 9.73 22.10
C ASN A 28 -6.00 9.83 20.79
N SER A 29 -6.61 9.41 19.68
CA SER A 29 -6.07 9.67 18.34
C SER A 29 -6.24 11.17 18.04
N HIS A 30 -5.33 12.01 18.53
CA HIS A 30 -5.31 13.43 18.21
C HIS A 30 -4.27 13.68 17.13
N THR A 31 -4.68 14.34 16.04
CA THR A 31 -3.76 14.92 15.06
C THR A 31 -2.74 15.81 15.76
N THR A 32 -1.44 15.59 15.54
CA THR A 32 -0.39 16.46 16.08
C THR A 32 -0.25 17.72 15.22
N ILE A 33 -0.34 18.89 15.85
CA ILE A 33 -0.35 20.20 15.21
C ILE A 33 0.71 21.09 15.86
N GLY A 34 1.67 21.52 15.06
CA GLY A 34 2.68 22.50 15.42
C GLY A 34 2.37 23.90 14.89
N LEU A 35 3.12 24.88 15.39
CA LEU A 35 3.05 26.28 14.98
C LEU A 35 4.39 26.73 14.39
N GLU A 36 4.34 27.48 13.30
CA GLU A 36 5.48 28.22 12.75
C GLU A 36 5.11 29.70 12.70
N LEU A 37 5.90 30.53 13.37
CA LEU A 37 5.80 32.00 13.30
C LEU A 37 7.02 32.50 12.51
N GLN A 38 6.81 32.88 11.25
CA GLN A 38 7.92 33.10 10.29
C GLN A 38 8.91 34.20 10.73
N GLY A 39 8.42 35.22 11.44
CA GLY A 39 9.24 36.33 11.96
C GLY A 39 9.74 36.16 13.40
N ALA A 40 9.46 35.05 14.07
CA ALA A 40 9.78 34.91 15.49
C ALA A 40 11.28 34.64 15.70
N THR A 41 11.93 35.52 16.46
CA THR A 41 13.35 35.41 16.84
C THR A 41 13.55 35.11 18.32
N GLU A 42 12.49 35.17 19.13
CA GLU A 42 12.54 34.98 20.57
C GLU A 42 11.96 33.60 20.95
N PHE A 43 12.87 32.69 21.32
CA PHE A 43 12.57 31.31 21.67
C PHE A 43 11.53 31.15 22.78
N ASP A 44 11.71 31.88 23.89
CA ASP A 44 10.84 31.77 25.07
C ASP A 44 9.41 32.25 24.77
N ASN A 45 9.26 33.26 23.91
CA ASN A 45 7.95 33.75 23.50
C ASN A 45 7.21 32.72 22.65
N VAL A 46 7.91 32.00 21.77
CA VAL A 46 7.27 30.93 20.99
C VAL A 46 6.85 29.78 21.89
N ILE A 47 7.67 29.39 22.88
CA ILE A 47 7.27 28.41 23.90
C ILE A 47 5.99 28.85 24.64
N ALA A 48 6.00 30.08 25.16
CA ALA A 48 4.84 30.62 25.86
C ALA A 48 3.58 30.62 24.97
N THR A 49 3.76 30.98 23.69
CA THR A 49 2.68 31.00 22.70
C THR A 49 2.14 29.61 22.40
N ILE A 50 2.98 28.62 22.10
CA ILE A 50 2.50 27.26 21.80
C ILE A 50 1.78 26.64 23.00
N GLN A 51 2.27 26.89 24.22
CA GLN A 51 1.63 26.42 25.45
C GLN A 51 0.29 27.11 25.69
N ALA A 52 0.23 28.43 25.55
CA ALA A 52 -0.99 29.21 25.76
C ALA A 52 -2.08 28.87 24.73
N GLU A 53 -1.69 28.66 23.47
CA GLU A 53 -2.61 28.45 22.36
C GLU A 53 -2.94 26.96 22.13
N GLY A 54 -2.17 26.04 22.72
CA GLY A 54 -2.42 24.58 22.74
C GLY A 54 -1.71 23.77 21.64
N TYR A 55 -0.72 24.35 20.97
CA TYR A 55 0.08 23.66 19.93
C TYR A 55 1.06 22.66 20.57
N GLN A 56 1.31 21.52 19.91
CA GLN A 56 2.15 20.46 20.49
C GLN A 56 3.64 20.61 20.21
N PHE A 57 4.03 21.37 19.19
CA PHE A 57 5.43 21.65 18.86
C PHE A 57 5.54 22.95 18.06
N ALA A 58 6.75 23.43 17.83
CA ALA A 58 7.01 24.57 16.97
C ALA A 58 8.07 24.27 15.90
N LEU A 59 7.91 24.88 14.74
CA LEU A 59 8.95 24.91 13.70
C LEU A 59 9.59 26.29 13.74
N MET A 60 10.90 26.35 13.95
CA MET A 60 11.67 27.58 14.01
C MET A 60 13.02 27.44 13.33
N ASN A 61 13.52 28.52 12.74
CA ASN A 61 14.89 28.54 12.25
C ASN A 61 15.87 28.47 13.42
N ILE A 62 17.00 27.79 13.21
CA ILE A 62 18.04 27.63 14.24
C ILE A 62 18.76 28.94 14.49
N LEU A 63 19.01 29.71 13.41
CA LEU A 63 19.82 30.91 13.41
C LEU A 63 18.98 32.17 13.21
N SER A 64 19.46 33.27 13.77
CA SER A 64 18.84 34.58 13.59
C SER A 64 18.97 35.06 12.14
N PRO A 65 17.98 35.83 11.62
CA PRO A 65 18.05 36.42 10.28
C PRO A 65 19.30 37.26 10.05
N SER A 66 19.87 37.84 11.12
CA SER A 66 21.09 38.66 11.07
C SER A 66 22.32 37.88 10.61
N VAL A 67 22.33 36.55 10.74
CA VAL A 67 23.41 35.65 10.31
C VAL A 67 23.11 35.06 8.95
N THR A 68 21.87 34.65 8.72
CA THR A 68 21.46 33.89 7.53
C THR A 68 21.32 34.73 6.28
N THR A 69 21.09 36.05 6.43
CA THR A 69 21.00 37.01 5.31
C THR A 69 22.35 37.57 4.86
N ARG A 70 23.44 37.27 5.58
CA ARG A 70 24.80 37.73 5.20
C ARG A 70 25.27 36.97 3.96
N ASP A 71 25.96 37.66 3.05
CA ASP A 71 26.68 36.99 1.96
C ASP A 71 27.64 35.97 2.55
N ILE A 72 27.49 34.70 2.14
CA ILE A 72 28.24 33.59 2.68
C ILE A 72 29.77 33.77 2.47
N ARG A 73 30.17 34.52 1.44
CA ARG A 73 31.58 34.83 1.15
C ARG A 73 32.24 35.60 2.28
N ASN A 74 31.50 36.52 2.89
CA ASN A 74 31.98 37.42 3.94
C ASN A 74 31.46 37.02 5.33
N ASN A 75 30.75 35.89 5.43
CA ASN A 75 30.19 35.46 6.70
C ASN A 75 31.30 34.85 7.59
N HIS A 76 31.77 35.65 8.54
CA HIS A 76 32.83 35.27 9.50
C HIS A 76 32.41 34.20 10.51
N VAL A 77 31.10 33.90 10.62
CA VAL A 77 30.58 32.86 11.52
C VAL A 77 30.89 31.45 10.99
N VAL A 78 31.04 31.31 9.68
CA VAL A 78 31.28 30.00 9.03
C VAL A 78 32.59 29.38 9.54
N GLY A 79 32.48 28.19 10.12
CA GLY A 79 33.63 27.45 10.65
C GLY A 79 34.13 27.95 12.01
N GLN A 80 33.45 28.91 12.63
CA GLN A 80 33.66 29.33 14.02
C GLN A 80 32.52 28.80 14.91
N PRO A 81 32.66 28.71 16.23
CA PRO A 81 31.52 28.45 17.11
C PRO A 81 30.43 29.52 16.95
N PHE A 82 29.15 29.14 16.99
CA PHE A 82 28.06 30.12 17.05
C PHE A 82 28.14 30.91 18.36
N ALA A 83 27.97 32.23 18.27
CA ALA A 83 27.75 33.05 19.45
C ALA A 83 26.30 32.85 19.95
N PRO A 84 26.01 33.03 21.25
CA PRO A 84 24.64 32.90 21.76
C PRO A 84 23.60 33.76 21.01
N GLU A 85 23.98 34.96 20.58
CA GLU A 85 23.14 35.88 19.80
C GLU A 85 22.89 35.45 18.34
N ASP A 86 23.70 34.52 17.82
CA ASP A 86 23.48 33.94 16.49
C ASP A 86 22.32 32.92 16.52
N LEU A 87 22.05 32.33 17.69
CA LEU A 87 21.13 31.21 17.89
C LEU A 87 19.76 31.69 18.35
N ILE A 88 18.71 31.24 17.65
CA ILE A 88 17.35 31.33 18.16
C ILE A 88 17.09 30.16 19.10
N ILE A 89 17.37 28.93 18.65
CA ILE A 89 17.24 27.72 19.47
C ILE A 89 18.59 27.46 20.15
N SER A 90 18.69 27.83 21.43
CA SER A 90 19.93 27.74 22.22
C SER A 90 19.84 26.80 23.43
N ASN A 91 18.64 26.37 23.82
CA ASN A 91 18.40 25.56 25.02
C ASN A 91 17.93 24.13 24.68
N ALA A 92 18.60 23.12 25.24
CA ALA A 92 18.28 21.70 25.07
C ALA A 92 17.03 21.24 25.84
N ASP A 93 16.64 21.92 26.93
CA ASP A 93 15.53 21.50 27.80
C ASP A 93 14.20 21.40 27.04
N TRP A 94 14.03 22.24 26.02
CA TRP A 94 12.81 22.30 25.20
C TRP A 94 12.99 21.72 23.80
N ALA A 95 14.18 21.21 23.47
CA ALA A 95 14.55 20.73 22.13
C ALA A 95 13.55 19.72 21.52
N HIS A 96 12.95 18.88 22.35
CA HIS A 96 11.95 17.88 21.94
C HIS A 96 10.61 18.49 21.45
N TYR A 97 10.33 19.76 21.74
CA TYR A 97 9.17 20.50 21.23
C TYR A 97 9.47 21.27 19.93
N PHE A 98 10.66 21.15 19.36
CA PHE A 98 11.05 21.93 18.20
C PHE A 98 11.49 21.10 17.00
N VAL A 99 11.14 21.61 15.83
CA VAL A 99 11.72 21.19 14.56
C VAL A 99 12.58 22.34 14.04
N GLY A 100 13.86 22.07 13.79
CA GLY A 100 14.84 23.10 13.48
C GLY A 100 14.99 23.36 11.98
N GLY A 101 14.65 24.57 11.52
CA GLY A 101 14.88 25.05 10.17
C GLY A 101 16.35 25.43 9.93
N VAL A 102 16.96 24.85 8.90
CA VAL A 102 18.32 25.14 8.45
C VAL A 102 18.29 26.13 7.29
N SER A 103 19.15 27.14 7.37
CA SER A 103 19.38 28.06 6.26
C SER A 103 20.37 27.47 5.26
N VAL A 104 19.96 27.44 3.98
CA VAL A 104 20.76 26.94 2.87
C VAL A 104 21.12 28.14 1.97
N PRO A 105 22.39 28.57 1.93
CA PRO A 105 22.80 29.68 1.08
C PRO A 105 22.60 29.37 -0.41
N PRO A 106 22.22 30.35 -1.25
CA PRO A 106 22.03 30.15 -2.68
C PRO A 106 23.34 29.75 -3.40
N GLU A 107 24.51 30.07 -2.83
CA GLU A 107 25.81 29.68 -3.37
C GLU A 107 26.14 28.18 -3.22
N ILE A 108 25.25 27.37 -2.65
CA ILE A 108 25.47 25.92 -2.51
C ILE A 108 25.70 25.21 -3.86
N GLU A 109 25.21 25.79 -4.95
CA GLU A 109 25.41 25.31 -6.33
C GLU A 109 26.38 26.21 -7.13
N SER A 110 27.05 27.16 -6.46
CA SER A 110 27.98 28.09 -7.10
C SER A 110 29.13 27.36 -7.78
N ILE A 111 29.54 27.84 -8.96
CA ILE A 111 30.76 27.39 -9.63
C ILE A 111 32.02 27.80 -8.85
N GLU A 112 31.92 28.88 -8.06
CA GLU A 112 32.99 29.40 -7.22
C GLU A 112 33.23 28.45 -6.03
N LEU A 113 34.41 27.83 -5.99
CA LEU A 113 34.74 26.79 -5.01
C LEU A 113 34.63 27.29 -3.56
N GLU A 114 35.08 28.52 -3.30
CA GLU A 114 35.12 29.05 -1.93
C GLU A 114 33.71 29.33 -1.39
N ALA A 115 32.88 30.01 -2.19
CA ALA A 115 31.48 30.25 -1.83
C ALA A 115 30.74 28.92 -1.58
N ARG A 116 30.91 27.94 -2.48
CA ARG A 116 30.31 26.61 -2.33
C ARG A 116 30.78 25.89 -1.06
N ARG A 117 32.08 25.88 -0.77
CA ARG A 117 32.65 25.26 0.44
C ARG A 117 32.12 25.92 1.72
N LYS A 118 32.04 27.26 1.76
CA LYS A 118 31.48 27.96 2.90
C LYS A 118 30.00 27.65 3.10
N SER A 119 29.20 27.54 2.03
CA SER A 119 27.81 27.09 2.12
C SER A 119 27.69 25.69 2.72
N GLU A 120 28.53 24.75 2.28
CA GLU A 120 28.56 23.38 2.81
C GLU A 120 28.92 23.35 4.30
N GLN A 121 29.98 24.07 4.70
CA GLN A 121 30.40 24.18 6.09
C GLN A 121 29.32 24.82 6.96
N PHE A 122 28.65 25.86 6.47
CA PHE A 122 27.58 26.53 7.20
C PHE A 122 26.37 25.63 7.44
N ILE A 123 26.01 24.79 6.47
CA ILE A 123 24.95 23.78 6.64
C ILE A 123 25.39 22.73 7.67
N GLN A 124 26.62 22.20 7.57
CA GLN A 124 27.15 21.21 8.51
C GLN A 124 27.21 21.75 9.94
N GLN A 125 27.57 23.02 10.11
CA GLN A 125 27.64 23.70 11.40
C GLN A 125 26.26 23.80 12.07
N GLN A 126 25.23 24.19 11.31
CA GLN A 126 23.84 24.19 11.80
C GLN A 126 23.36 22.78 12.16
N VAL A 127 23.63 21.79 11.30
CA VAL A 127 23.25 20.38 11.55
C VAL A 127 23.93 19.84 12.80
N ALA A 128 25.23 20.11 12.99
CA ALA A 128 25.96 19.71 14.20
C ALA A 128 25.34 20.32 15.46
N TRP A 129 24.88 21.58 15.40
CA TRP A 129 24.16 22.21 16.50
C TRP A 129 22.81 21.52 16.79
N THR A 130 22.01 21.22 15.76
CA THR A 130 20.74 20.50 15.95
C THR A 130 20.92 19.10 16.53
N ALA A 131 21.98 18.40 16.12
CA ALA A 131 22.33 17.09 16.66
C ALA A 131 22.77 17.20 18.12
N HIS A 132 23.55 18.24 18.46
CA HIS A 132 23.94 18.52 19.84
C HIS A 132 22.73 18.78 20.75
N LEU A 133 21.78 19.59 20.28
CA LEU A 133 20.53 19.86 21.00
C LEU A 133 19.57 18.68 21.03
N SER A 134 19.82 17.64 20.23
CA SER A 134 18.92 16.50 20.14
C SER A 134 17.52 16.92 19.65
N LEU A 135 17.46 17.63 18.51
CA LEU A 135 16.18 17.92 17.84
C LEU A 135 15.62 16.68 17.11
N PRO A 136 14.29 16.47 17.14
CA PRO A 136 13.63 15.34 16.47
C PRO A 136 13.65 15.39 14.95
N ALA A 137 13.63 16.58 14.37
CA ALA A 137 13.70 16.76 12.93
C ALA A 137 14.38 18.08 12.56
N ILE A 138 14.96 18.08 11.37
CA ILE A 138 15.66 19.21 10.76
C ILE A 138 15.02 19.49 9.42
N VAL A 139 14.61 20.74 9.18
CA VAL A 139 13.92 21.16 7.97
C VAL A 139 14.88 21.89 7.04
N PHE A 140 14.94 21.42 5.79
CA PHE A 140 15.65 22.08 4.71
C PHE A 140 14.65 22.77 3.76
N PRO A 141 15.00 23.95 3.22
CA PRO A 141 14.16 24.66 2.28
C PRO A 141 14.10 23.96 0.92
N PHE A 142 13.03 24.20 0.17
CA PHE A 142 12.93 23.76 -1.21
C PHE A 142 14.02 24.45 -2.06
N PRO A 143 14.78 23.74 -2.91
CA PRO A 143 15.86 24.35 -3.69
C PRO A 143 15.31 25.12 -4.91
N CYS A 144 14.65 26.26 -4.66
CA CYS A 144 14.07 27.13 -5.70
C CYS A 144 15.08 28.12 -6.34
N TYR A 145 16.32 28.17 -5.84
CA TYR A 145 17.29 29.23 -6.14
C TYR A 145 18.10 29.06 -7.44
N THR A 146 17.82 28.05 -8.26
CA THR A 146 18.75 27.66 -9.34
C THR A 146 18.20 28.01 -10.72
N ASN A 147 18.69 29.11 -11.28
CA ASN A 147 18.47 29.49 -12.68
C ASN A 147 18.87 28.37 -13.68
N GLU A 148 19.61 27.33 -13.23
CA GLU A 148 20.11 26.23 -14.05
C GLU A 148 19.57 24.83 -13.69
N LYS A 149 18.54 24.69 -12.84
CA LYS A 149 18.00 23.36 -12.43
C LYS A 149 19.08 22.41 -11.85
N ARG A 150 20.10 22.94 -11.18
CA ARG A 150 21.19 22.16 -10.59
C ARG A 150 20.95 22.06 -9.10
N TYR A 151 20.56 20.89 -8.59
CA TYR A 151 20.39 20.61 -7.16
C TYR A 151 21.26 19.41 -6.72
N LEU A 152 22.33 19.15 -7.48
CA LEU A 152 23.19 17.99 -7.29
C LEU A 152 24.08 18.15 -6.07
N ASN A 153 24.68 19.33 -5.87
CA ASN A 153 25.51 19.54 -4.68
C ASN A 153 24.64 19.64 -3.43
N TYR A 154 23.45 20.24 -3.54
CA TYR A 154 22.43 20.21 -2.51
C TYR A 154 22.12 18.76 -2.08
N ALA A 155 21.77 17.88 -3.03
CA ALA A 155 21.50 16.47 -2.72
C ALA A 155 22.71 15.75 -2.10
N ARG A 156 23.93 16.01 -2.60
CA ARG A 156 25.17 15.47 -2.01
C ARG A 156 25.36 15.91 -0.55
N VAL A 157 25.07 17.18 -0.23
CA VAL A 157 25.13 17.68 1.14
C VAL A 157 24.07 17.02 2.02
N ILE A 158 22.84 16.87 1.52
CA ILE A 158 21.80 16.11 2.22
C ILE A 158 22.29 14.69 2.54
N ASN A 159 22.94 13.98 1.62
CA ASN A 159 23.50 12.66 1.90
C ASN A 159 24.55 12.65 3.02
N SER A 160 25.40 13.68 3.05
CA SER A 160 26.36 13.88 4.14
C SER A 160 25.65 14.10 5.47
N VAL A 161 24.56 14.87 5.47
CA VAL A 161 23.72 15.09 6.65
C VAL A 161 23.09 13.79 7.11
N LEU A 162 22.40 13.06 6.25
CA LEU A 162 21.71 11.80 6.58
C LEU A 162 22.66 10.77 7.21
N SER A 163 23.91 10.74 6.76
CA SER A 163 24.97 9.90 7.32
C SER A 163 25.41 10.31 8.73
N SER A 164 25.30 11.60 9.05
CA SER A 164 25.65 12.16 10.38
C SER A 164 24.50 12.11 11.40
N LEU A 165 23.26 11.98 10.96
CA LEU A 165 22.10 11.94 11.86
C LEU A 165 22.02 10.58 12.59
N SER A 166 21.93 10.62 13.91
CA SER A 166 21.75 9.40 14.71
C SER A 166 20.28 8.95 14.73
N TRP A 167 19.37 9.85 15.12
CA TRP A 167 17.95 9.53 15.33
C TRP A 167 16.99 10.57 14.74
N ALA A 168 17.46 11.80 14.49
CA ALA A 168 16.66 12.84 13.86
C ALA A 168 16.32 12.51 12.40
N GLN A 169 15.17 13.00 11.93
CA GLN A 169 14.82 12.98 10.51
C GLN A 169 15.24 14.28 9.81
N ALA A 170 15.59 14.18 8.53
CA ALA A 170 15.73 15.33 7.65
C ALA A 170 14.45 15.49 6.83
N TRP A 171 13.81 16.65 6.91
CA TRP A 171 12.62 16.98 6.15
C TRP A 171 12.98 18.00 5.08
N ILE A 172 12.59 17.75 3.83
CA ILE A 172 12.68 18.75 2.77
C ILE A 172 11.31 19.39 2.62
N THR A 173 11.26 20.72 2.73
CA THR A 173 10.06 21.48 2.35
C THR A 173 9.82 21.31 0.87
N VAL A 174 8.64 20.85 0.47
CA VAL A 174 8.26 20.78 -0.95
C VAL A 174 6.86 21.35 -1.11
N PRO A 175 6.69 22.45 -1.86
CA PRO A 175 5.37 23.00 -2.07
C PRO A 175 4.59 22.18 -3.11
N THR A 176 3.28 22.09 -2.93
CA THR A 176 2.40 21.37 -3.88
C THR A 176 2.44 21.99 -5.28
N GLN A 177 2.71 23.30 -5.39
CA GLN A 177 3.03 24.01 -6.63
C GLN A 177 4.11 25.07 -6.35
N ALA A 178 4.91 25.43 -7.35
CA ALA A 178 5.84 26.56 -7.23
C ALA A 178 5.92 27.33 -8.54
N GLU A 179 6.00 28.67 -8.44
CA GLU A 179 6.10 29.54 -9.61
C GLU A 179 7.36 29.22 -10.42
N GLY A 180 7.23 29.14 -11.75
CA GLY A 180 8.34 28.80 -12.65
C GLY A 180 8.81 27.34 -12.60
N ILE A 181 8.23 26.49 -11.74
CA ILE A 181 8.59 25.08 -11.58
C ILE A 181 7.41 24.20 -12.01
N PRO A 182 7.51 23.52 -13.18
CA PRO A 182 6.38 22.75 -13.72
C PRO A 182 5.92 21.58 -12.83
N ASP A 183 6.84 20.93 -12.13
CA ASP A 183 6.54 19.76 -11.30
C ASP A 183 7.51 19.67 -10.11
N THR A 184 7.06 20.10 -8.92
CA THR A 184 7.88 20.11 -7.70
C THR A 184 8.24 18.70 -7.23
N TRP A 185 7.40 17.71 -7.53
CA TRP A 185 7.65 16.32 -7.21
C TRP A 185 8.87 15.77 -7.96
N LYS A 186 9.16 16.22 -9.19
CA LYS A 186 10.38 15.79 -9.92
C LYS A 186 11.66 16.15 -9.18
N ILE A 187 11.69 17.34 -8.60
CA ILE A 187 12.85 17.82 -7.84
C ILE A 187 13.00 16.97 -6.57
N TRP A 188 11.90 16.79 -5.82
CA TRP A 188 11.86 15.88 -4.68
C TRP A 188 12.35 14.47 -5.03
N ASN A 189 11.74 13.82 -6.02
CA ASN A 189 12.07 12.47 -6.45
C ASN A 189 13.54 12.35 -6.87
N SER A 190 14.09 13.37 -7.52
CA SER A 190 15.51 13.37 -7.89
C SER A 190 16.42 13.42 -6.67
N ILE A 191 16.12 14.26 -5.67
CA ILE A 191 16.89 14.33 -4.43
C ILE A 191 16.76 13.03 -3.64
N HIS A 192 15.54 12.49 -3.55
CA HIS A 192 15.26 11.23 -2.87
C HIS A 192 16.02 10.06 -3.52
N ALA A 193 16.04 9.98 -4.85
CA ALA A 193 16.81 8.99 -5.59
C ALA A 193 18.33 9.16 -5.39
N LEU A 194 18.85 10.40 -5.43
CA LEU A 194 20.27 10.69 -5.14
C LEU A 194 20.65 10.35 -3.71
N SER A 195 19.68 10.27 -2.79
CA SER A 195 19.86 9.82 -1.41
C SER A 195 19.67 8.33 -1.18
N GLU A 196 19.62 7.54 -2.26
CA GLU A 196 19.38 6.09 -2.20
C GLU A 196 18.09 5.74 -1.45
N TYR A 197 17.07 6.60 -1.56
CA TYR A 197 15.78 6.45 -0.91
C TYR A 197 15.85 6.28 0.61
N SER A 198 16.77 7.01 1.26
CA SER A 198 17.00 6.94 2.71
C SER A 198 15.73 7.16 3.52
N THR A 199 15.43 6.24 4.45
CA THR A 199 14.29 6.34 5.37
C THR A 199 14.41 7.47 6.39
N LYS A 200 15.58 8.10 6.51
CA LYS A 200 15.81 9.30 7.32
C LYS A 200 15.39 10.59 6.60
N LEU A 201 15.14 10.53 5.30
CA LEU A 201 14.71 11.65 4.48
C LEU A 201 13.20 11.59 4.25
N ALA A 202 12.48 12.67 4.56
CA ALA A 202 11.05 12.75 4.40
C ALA A 202 10.61 14.11 3.83
N VAL A 203 9.33 14.20 3.44
CA VAL A 203 8.72 15.40 2.89
C VAL A 203 8.03 16.19 4.02
N LEU A 204 8.32 17.49 4.07
CA LEU A 204 7.45 18.51 4.66
C LEU A 204 6.63 19.12 3.52
N LEU A 205 5.42 18.63 3.30
CA LEU A 205 4.60 19.05 2.16
C LEU A 205 3.95 20.39 2.46
N GLU A 206 4.27 21.42 1.68
CA GLU A 206 3.71 22.76 1.86
C GLU A 206 2.50 22.97 0.93
N LEU A 207 1.32 23.20 1.53
CA LEU A 207 0.11 23.49 0.76
C LEU A 207 0.18 24.92 0.20
N THR A 208 -0.17 25.08 -1.07
CA THR A 208 -0.27 26.39 -1.72
C THR A 208 -1.71 26.90 -1.72
N HIS A 209 -1.90 28.20 -1.98
CA HIS A 209 -3.24 28.81 -2.05
C HIS A 209 -4.19 28.05 -3.00
N ASP A 210 -3.65 27.63 -4.16
CA ASP A 210 -4.33 26.76 -5.11
C ASP A 210 -3.69 25.37 -5.09
N LEU A 211 -4.50 24.33 -5.20
CA LEU A 211 -4.01 22.94 -5.23
C LEU A 211 -3.87 22.45 -6.68
N PRO A 212 -2.84 21.64 -6.99
CA PRO A 212 -2.69 20.98 -8.28
C PRO A 212 -3.78 19.93 -8.47
N ASP A 213 -3.92 19.39 -9.68
CA ASP A 213 -4.91 18.37 -10.05
C ASP A 213 -4.90 17.12 -9.14
N GLY A 214 -6.00 16.35 -9.18
CA GLY A 214 -6.18 15.19 -8.32
C GLY A 214 -5.10 14.11 -8.49
N ALA A 215 -4.61 13.88 -9.71
CA ALA A 215 -3.55 12.89 -9.94
C ALA A 215 -2.23 13.35 -9.30
N SER A 216 -1.92 14.65 -9.39
CA SER A 216 -0.76 15.24 -8.72
C SER A 216 -0.84 15.14 -7.20
N LEU A 217 -2.04 15.32 -6.61
CA LEU A 217 -2.28 15.16 -5.18
C LEU A 217 -2.19 13.70 -4.73
N ASN A 218 -2.78 12.77 -5.49
CA ASN A 218 -2.73 11.33 -5.19
C ASN A 218 -1.29 10.80 -5.23
N ARG A 219 -0.47 11.30 -6.15
CA ARG A 219 0.97 10.99 -6.20
C ARG A 219 1.69 11.33 -4.89
N TRP A 220 1.35 12.44 -4.25
CA TRP A 220 1.92 12.81 -2.95
C TRP A 220 1.50 11.87 -1.81
N LEU A 221 0.32 11.25 -1.88
CA LEU A 221 -0.13 10.29 -0.86
C LEU A 221 0.73 9.02 -0.81
N ALA A 222 1.51 8.76 -1.86
CA ALA A 222 2.43 7.61 -1.95
C ALA A 222 3.88 7.93 -1.54
N GLU A 223 4.16 9.18 -1.16
CA GLU A 223 5.48 9.66 -0.74
C GLU A 223 5.65 9.63 0.79
N PRO A 224 6.88 9.59 1.32
CA PRO A 224 7.13 9.61 2.76
C PRO A 224 6.92 11.01 3.35
N ILE A 225 5.67 11.42 3.52
CA ILE A 225 5.30 12.69 4.17
C ILE A 225 5.33 12.52 5.68
N SER A 226 6.23 13.22 6.35
CA SER A 226 6.25 13.27 7.83
C SER A 226 5.36 14.39 8.37
N ALA A 227 5.29 15.51 7.65
CA ALA A 227 4.54 16.68 8.07
C ALA A 227 3.96 17.48 6.90
N VAL A 228 2.90 18.24 7.16
CA VAL A 228 2.22 19.10 6.20
C VAL A 228 2.22 20.54 6.73
N ARG A 229 2.89 21.45 6.03
CA ARG A 229 2.87 22.88 6.34
C ARG A 229 1.66 23.52 5.66
N ILE A 230 0.87 24.24 6.45
CA ILE A 230 -0.34 24.95 6.01
C ILE A 230 -0.12 26.46 6.25
N PRO A 231 0.27 27.20 5.20
CA PRO A 231 0.43 28.65 5.28
C PRO A 231 -0.89 29.38 5.56
N ALA A 232 -0.80 30.57 6.14
CA ALA A 232 -1.93 31.45 6.41
C ALA A 232 -2.79 31.73 5.17
N SER A 233 -2.17 31.80 3.99
CA SER A 233 -2.84 32.02 2.70
C SER A 233 -3.81 30.91 2.29
N VAL A 234 -3.70 29.71 2.87
CA VAL A 234 -4.62 28.59 2.60
C VAL A 234 -5.94 28.75 3.35
N PHE A 235 -5.95 29.54 4.44
CA PHE A 235 -7.13 29.78 5.25
C PHE A 235 -7.95 30.94 4.68
N LEU A 236 -9.21 30.65 4.40
CA LEU A 236 -10.27 31.59 4.04
C LEU A 236 -11.00 32.06 5.31
N THR A 237 -11.63 33.23 5.24
CA THR A 237 -12.46 33.75 6.33
C THR A 237 -13.92 33.38 6.10
N ASN A 238 -14.56 32.67 7.05
CA ASN A 238 -15.99 32.37 6.98
C ASN A 238 -16.88 33.59 7.39
N ASN A 239 -18.20 33.44 7.30
CA ASN A 239 -19.16 34.49 7.69
C ASN A 239 -19.01 34.94 9.16
N ASN A 240 -18.63 34.02 10.04
CA ASN A 240 -18.37 34.27 11.46
C ASN A 240 -16.96 34.80 11.73
N LYS A 241 -16.18 35.09 10.69
CA LYS A 241 -14.80 35.60 10.70
C LYS A 241 -13.75 34.66 11.33
N TYR A 242 -13.99 33.34 11.32
CA TYR A 242 -13.04 32.30 11.68
C TYR A 242 -12.29 31.76 10.45
N PRO A 243 -11.07 31.22 10.62
CA PRO A 243 -10.32 30.57 9.55
C PRO A 243 -10.98 29.23 9.16
N VAL A 244 -11.15 29.02 7.86
CA VAL A 244 -11.65 27.77 7.26
C VAL A 244 -10.90 27.48 5.95
N MET A 245 -10.97 26.25 5.45
CA MET A 245 -10.39 25.89 4.15
C MET A 245 -11.46 25.72 3.07
N SER A 246 -11.08 25.82 1.80
CA SER A 246 -11.95 25.41 0.70
C SER A 246 -12.24 23.91 0.73
N LYS A 247 -13.33 23.45 0.10
CA LYS A 247 -13.72 22.03 0.09
C LYS A 247 -12.64 21.10 -0.48
N ARG A 248 -11.89 21.56 -1.48
CA ARG A 248 -10.79 20.79 -2.07
C ARG A 248 -9.64 20.59 -1.09
N HIS A 249 -9.29 21.62 -0.32
CA HIS A 249 -8.29 21.53 0.73
C HIS A 249 -8.77 20.66 1.90
N GLN A 250 -10.04 20.78 2.31
CA GLN A 250 -10.62 19.91 3.34
C GLN A 250 -10.47 18.44 2.97
N ALA A 251 -10.85 18.06 1.75
CA ALA A 251 -10.75 16.68 1.26
C ALA A 251 -9.30 16.17 1.24
N PHE A 252 -8.35 16.97 0.74
CA PHE A 252 -6.94 16.57 0.68
C PHE A 252 -6.31 16.45 2.07
N VAL A 253 -6.57 17.39 2.97
CA VAL A 253 -6.11 17.35 4.37
C VAL A 253 -6.68 16.13 5.10
N GLN A 254 -7.96 15.80 4.90
CA GLN A 254 -8.57 14.61 5.49
C GLN A 254 -7.95 13.31 4.95
N ASN A 255 -7.61 13.23 3.67
CA ASN A 255 -6.85 12.10 3.12
C ASN A 255 -5.47 11.97 3.77
N LEU A 256 -4.76 13.09 3.95
CA LEU A 256 -3.46 13.11 4.63
C LEU A 256 -3.55 12.68 6.10
N MET A 257 -4.65 13.01 6.80
CA MET A 257 -4.89 12.57 8.18
C MET A 257 -4.95 11.04 8.32
N LEU A 258 -5.34 10.31 7.27
CA LEU A 258 -5.35 8.84 7.27
C LEU A 258 -3.92 8.25 7.36
N ASN A 259 -2.91 9.01 6.93
CA ASN A 259 -1.50 8.60 6.94
C ASN A 259 -0.76 8.98 8.22
N ASN A 260 -1.45 9.42 9.27
CA ASN A 260 -0.87 9.82 10.56
C ASN A 260 0.25 10.89 10.44
N VAL A 261 0.14 11.80 9.46
CA VAL A 261 1.09 12.90 9.29
C VAL A 261 0.90 13.98 10.36
N GLN A 262 1.97 14.72 10.64
CA GLN A 262 1.91 15.91 11.48
C GLN A 262 1.46 17.13 10.66
N PHE A 263 0.86 18.13 11.29
CA PHE A 263 0.50 19.39 10.63
C PHE A 263 1.24 20.56 11.26
N VAL A 264 1.61 21.56 10.47
CA VAL A 264 2.25 22.79 10.93
C VAL A 264 1.45 23.97 10.40
N VAL A 265 0.85 24.76 11.28
CA VAL A 265 0.21 26.02 10.90
C VAL A 265 1.30 27.09 10.78
N SER A 266 1.47 27.68 9.60
CA SER A 266 2.51 28.67 9.32
C SER A 266 1.92 30.06 9.16
N LEU A 267 2.25 30.97 10.08
CA LEU A 267 1.71 32.33 10.15
C LEU A 267 2.85 33.37 10.09
N PRO A 268 2.61 34.55 9.49
CA PRO A 268 3.63 35.61 9.41
C PRO A 268 4.07 36.13 10.78
N SER A 269 3.12 36.26 11.71
CA SER A 269 3.34 36.74 13.08
C SER A 269 2.34 36.11 14.05
N ASP A 270 2.51 36.41 15.33
CA ASP A 270 1.59 36.08 16.41
C ASP A 270 0.27 36.89 16.36
N GLN A 271 0.21 37.93 15.51
CA GLN A 271 -1.00 38.71 15.34
C GLN A 271 -2.05 37.95 14.50
N PRO A 272 -3.29 37.83 14.99
CA PRO A 272 -4.31 37.06 14.30
C PRO A 272 -4.73 37.77 13.01
N GLN A 273 -4.47 37.12 11.86
CA GLN A 273 -4.97 37.58 10.56
C GLN A 273 -6.51 37.56 10.47
N HIS A 274 -7.15 36.69 11.26
CA HIS A 274 -8.60 36.55 11.34
C HIS A 274 -9.14 37.26 12.60
N ARG A 275 -10.25 37.99 12.45
CA ARG A 275 -10.77 38.91 13.50
C ARG A 275 -11.18 38.21 14.80
N TYR A 276 -11.57 36.94 14.76
CA TYR A 276 -12.00 36.17 15.93
C TYR A 276 -11.23 34.85 16.06
N GLY A 277 -11.00 34.42 17.30
CA GLY A 277 -10.46 33.11 17.65
C GLY A 277 -8.94 33.02 17.83
N GLY A 278 -8.18 34.08 17.53
CA GLY A 278 -6.74 34.13 17.82
C GLY A 278 -5.92 33.09 17.04
N LEU A 279 -4.76 32.71 17.58
CA LEU A 279 -3.90 31.68 17.00
C LEU A 279 -4.47 30.27 17.21
N ALA A 280 -5.15 30.02 18.33
CA ALA A 280 -5.79 28.73 18.61
C ALA A 280 -6.86 28.33 17.57
N ALA A 281 -7.52 29.29 16.91
CA ALA A 281 -8.58 28.99 15.94
C ALA A 281 -8.13 28.10 14.77
N TYR A 282 -6.88 28.23 14.32
CA TYR A 282 -6.36 27.46 13.19
C TYR A 282 -6.19 25.97 13.54
N GLN A 283 -5.58 25.65 14.69
CA GLN A 283 -5.51 24.26 15.15
C GLN A 283 -6.87 23.69 15.51
N GLN A 284 -7.77 24.50 16.08
CA GLN A 284 -9.15 24.08 16.38
C GLN A 284 -9.88 23.70 15.09
N TYR A 285 -9.65 24.43 14.00
CA TYR A 285 -10.21 24.10 12.70
C TYR A 285 -9.64 22.79 12.14
N ILE A 286 -8.33 22.54 12.25
CA ILE A 286 -7.74 21.26 11.83
C ILE A 286 -8.29 20.09 12.67
N HIS A 287 -8.42 20.26 13.99
CA HIS A 287 -9.09 19.27 14.84
C HIS A 287 -10.56 19.09 14.48
N HIS A 288 -11.25 20.15 14.08
CA HIS A 288 -12.61 20.06 13.57
C HIS A 288 -12.65 19.22 12.28
N LEU A 289 -11.71 19.41 11.34
CA LEU A 289 -11.62 18.59 10.14
C LEU A 289 -11.43 17.11 10.48
N TYR A 290 -10.55 16.80 11.43
CA TYR A 290 -10.36 15.43 11.93
C TYR A 290 -11.64 14.84 12.52
N ARG A 291 -12.32 15.59 13.41
CA ARG A 291 -13.60 15.17 14.04
C ARG A 291 -14.75 15.05 13.03
N SER A 292 -14.68 15.79 11.93
CA SER A 292 -15.68 15.78 10.86
C SER A 292 -15.40 14.75 9.77
N MET A 293 -14.31 13.98 9.86
CA MET A 293 -14.05 12.89 8.92
C MET A 293 -15.23 11.91 8.93
N PRO A 294 -15.59 11.36 7.76
CA PRO A 294 -16.64 10.36 7.68
C PRO A 294 -16.28 9.16 8.57
N GLN A 295 -17.30 8.53 9.16
CA GLN A 295 -17.09 7.27 9.87
C GLN A 295 -16.48 6.26 8.90
N MET A 296 -15.44 5.55 9.35
CA MET A 296 -14.83 4.49 8.56
C MET A 296 -15.89 3.47 8.18
N ASN A 297 -15.88 3.04 6.92
CA ASN A 297 -16.73 1.92 6.50
C ASN A 297 -16.28 0.62 7.19
N ILE A 298 -17.11 -0.44 7.10
CA ILE A 298 -16.85 -1.72 7.78
C ILE A 298 -15.50 -2.32 7.35
N VAL A 299 -15.13 -2.19 6.07
CA VAL A 299 -13.87 -2.69 5.51
C VAL A 299 -12.67 -2.00 6.15
N ASP A 300 -12.69 -0.66 6.25
CA ASP A 300 -11.58 0.11 6.81
C ASP A 300 -11.50 -0.01 8.34
N GLN A 301 -12.64 -0.23 9.01
CA GLN A 301 -12.65 -0.59 10.44
C GLN A 301 -11.98 -1.95 10.67
N PHE A 302 -12.31 -2.94 9.84
CA PHE A 302 -11.72 -4.28 9.90
C PHE A 302 -10.22 -4.25 9.55
N ALA A 303 -9.84 -3.46 8.55
CA ALA A 303 -8.45 -3.31 8.12
C ALA A 303 -7.60 -2.43 9.06
N LYS A 304 -8.16 -1.94 10.18
CA LYS A 304 -7.41 -1.11 11.13
C LYS A 304 -6.21 -1.89 11.67
N GLY A 305 -5.02 -1.32 11.51
CA GLY A 305 -3.74 -1.97 11.86
C GLY A 305 -3.10 -2.79 10.72
N TYR A 306 -3.83 -3.10 9.65
CA TYR A 306 -3.33 -3.82 8.47
C TYR A 306 -2.97 -2.92 7.29
N HIS A 307 -3.22 -1.62 7.39
CA HIS A 307 -2.90 -0.66 6.33
C HIS A 307 -1.38 -0.64 6.10
N ASP A 308 -0.98 -0.87 4.86
CA ASP A 308 0.42 -1.01 4.41
C ASP A 308 1.24 -2.07 5.17
N TYR A 309 0.58 -3.03 5.83
CA TYR A 309 1.25 -4.15 6.49
C TYR A 309 1.41 -5.33 5.52
N LEU A 310 2.66 -5.68 5.22
CA LEU A 310 3.02 -6.75 4.30
C LEU A 310 2.77 -8.12 4.93
N GLN A 311 1.91 -8.93 4.31
CA GLN A 311 1.62 -10.30 4.74
C GLN A 311 1.99 -11.29 3.64
N ALA A 312 2.57 -12.43 4.02
CA ALA A 312 2.72 -13.54 3.08
C ALA A 312 1.33 -14.06 2.66
N PRO A 313 1.08 -14.31 1.36
CA PRO A 313 -0.16 -14.96 0.94
C PRO A 313 -0.29 -16.34 1.60
N LEU A 314 -1.51 -16.69 2.01
CA LEU A 314 -1.80 -17.99 2.59
C LEU A 314 -1.57 -19.11 1.55
N GLN A 315 -1.23 -20.32 2.04
CA GLN A 315 -1.13 -21.52 1.20
C GLN A 315 -1.94 -22.68 1.79
N PRO A 316 -3.30 -22.61 1.76
CA PRO A 316 -4.15 -23.58 2.47
C PRO A 316 -4.03 -25.02 1.96
N LEU A 317 -3.53 -25.24 0.75
CA LEU A 317 -3.29 -26.59 0.22
C LEU A 317 -2.10 -27.28 0.92
N VAL A 318 -1.01 -26.55 1.14
CA VAL A 318 0.19 -27.09 1.83
C VAL A 318 -0.01 -27.05 3.34
N ASP A 319 -0.45 -25.91 3.86
CA ASP A 319 -0.54 -25.67 5.30
C ASP A 319 -1.94 -25.98 5.82
N ASN A 320 -2.02 -26.42 7.07
CA ASN A 320 -3.30 -26.54 7.77
C ASN A 320 -3.57 -25.23 8.51
N LEU A 321 -4.55 -24.46 8.03
CA LEU A 321 -4.93 -23.19 8.63
C LEU A 321 -5.35 -23.35 10.11
N GLU A 322 -5.00 -22.34 10.90
CA GLU A 322 -5.38 -22.22 12.30
C GLU A 322 -6.86 -21.82 12.45
N SER A 323 -7.47 -22.14 13.60
CA SER A 323 -8.88 -21.86 13.87
C SER A 323 -9.20 -20.35 13.79
N GLN A 324 -8.26 -19.50 14.21
CA GLN A 324 -8.45 -18.05 14.17
C GLN A 324 -8.53 -17.53 12.73
N THR A 325 -7.76 -18.08 11.80
CA THR A 325 -7.81 -17.72 10.38
C THR A 325 -9.19 -17.99 9.79
N TYR A 326 -9.78 -19.16 10.08
CA TYR A 326 -11.16 -19.44 9.69
C TYR A 326 -12.16 -18.47 10.33
N ALA A 327 -11.97 -18.11 11.61
CA ALA A 327 -12.84 -17.17 12.29
C ALA A 327 -12.81 -15.76 11.68
N VAL A 328 -11.67 -15.35 11.12
CA VAL A 328 -11.53 -14.10 10.35
C VAL A 328 -12.28 -14.21 9.02
N PHE A 329 -12.15 -15.31 8.29
CA PHE A 329 -12.90 -15.53 7.05
C PHE A 329 -14.42 -15.50 7.26
N GLU A 330 -14.89 -16.12 8.34
CA GLU A 330 -16.31 -16.27 8.68
C GLU A 330 -17.00 -14.95 9.06
N GLN A 331 -16.23 -13.89 9.33
CA GLN A 331 -16.77 -12.57 9.64
C GLN A 331 -17.26 -11.81 8.40
N ASP A 332 -16.96 -12.28 7.18
CA ASP A 332 -17.39 -11.63 5.94
C ASP A 332 -18.83 -12.01 5.56
N PRO A 333 -19.83 -11.14 5.78
CA PRO A 333 -21.21 -11.49 5.47
C PRO A 333 -21.50 -11.46 3.97
N VAL A 334 -20.75 -10.67 3.19
CA VAL A 334 -21.00 -10.48 1.77
C VAL A 334 -20.60 -11.74 1.02
N LYS A 335 -19.41 -12.27 1.29
CA LYS A 335 -18.91 -13.50 0.66
C LYS A 335 -19.93 -14.63 0.75
N TYR A 336 -20.32 -15.01 1.97
CA TYR A 336 -21.21 -16.16 2.17
C TYR A 336 -22.64 -15.93 1.67
N ARG A 337 -23.13 -14.69 1.69
CA ARG A 337 -24.42 -14.35 1.09
C ARG A 337 -24.40 -14.52 -0.42
N GLU A 338 -23.36 -14.07 -1.11
CA GLU A 338 -23.29 -14.23 -2.56
C GLU A 338 -23.10 -15.70 -2.95
N TYR A 339 -22.36 -16.50 -2.16
CA TYR A 339 -22.33 -17.95 -2.35
C TYR A 339 -23.71 -18.60 -2.17
N GLU A 340 -24.47 -18.23 -1.13
CA GLU A 340 -25.85 -18.71 -0.94
C GLU A 340 -26.74 -18.35 -2.12
N ASN A 341 -26.67 -17.11 -2.61
CA ASN A 341 -27.40 -16.64 -3.79
C ASN A 341 -27.03 -17.46 -5.04
N ALA A 342 -25.73 -17.68 -5.28
CA ALA A 342 -25.25 -18.44 -6.43
C ALA A 342 -25.74 -19.89 -6.40
N ILE A 343 -25.67 -20.54 -5.24
CA ILE A 343 -26.18 -21.91 -5.06
C ILE A 343 -27.69 -21.96 -5.27
N ARG A 344 -28.43 -20.98 -4.72
CA ARG A 344 -29.89 -20.89 -4.86
C ARG A 344 -30.31 -20.74 -6.32
N GLU A 345 -29.67 -19.86 -7.07
CA GLU A 345 -29.93 -19.67 -8.51
C GLU A 345 -29.60 -20.94 -9.31
N ALA A 346 -28.47 -21.59 -9.04
CA ALA A 346 -28.11 -22.85 -9.69
C ALA A 346 -29.11 -23.99 -9.40
N LEU A 347 -29.64 -24.05 -8.18
CA LEU A 347 -30.71 -25.00 -7.81
C LEU A 347 -32.00 -24.71 -8.57
N LEU A 348 -32.43 -23.45 -8.65
CA LEU A 348 -33.64 -23.04 -9.37
C LEU A 348 -33.58 -23.33 -10.87
N ASP A 349 -32.43 -23.08 -11.51
CA ASP A 349 -32.24 -23.36 -12.93
C ASP A 349 -32.34 -24.87 -13.22
N ARG A 350 -31.78 -25.72 -12.36
CA ARG A 350 -31.92 -27.17 -12.48
C ARG A 350 -33.35 -27.68 -12.30
N MET A 351 -34.21 -26.95 -11.58
CA MET A 351 -35.62 -27.34 -11.45
C MET A 351 -36.38 -27.35 -12.77
N GLN A 352 -35.94 -26.56 -13.74
CA GLN A 352 -36.59 -26.49 -15.05
C GLN A 352 -36.42 -27.79 -15.84
N THR A 353 -35.40 -28.59 -15.51
CA THR A 353 -35.03 -29.81 -16.24
C THR A 353 -35.25 -31.10 -15.44
N ASP A 354 -35.22 -31.05 -14.10
CA ASP A 354 -35.36 -32.25 -13.26
C ASP A 354 -36.10 -31.95 -11.93
N THR A 355 -37.35 -32.39 -11.81
CA THR A 355 -38.26 -32.05 -10.70
C THR A 355 -38.30 -33.07 -9.57
N ASP A 356 -37.86 -34.32 -9.80
CA ASP A 356 -38.13 -35.44 -8.86
C ASP A 356 -36.87 -36.01 -8.17
N SER A 357 -35.66 -35.58 -8.55
CA SER A 357 -34.41 -36.07 -7.96
C SER A 357 -33.85 -35.16 -6.84
N SER A 358 -33.33 -35.79 -5.78
CA SER A 358 -32.53 -35.10 -4.75
C SER A 358 -31.21 -34.65 -5.35
N VAL A 359 -30.86 -33.38 -5.18
CA VAL A 359 -29.67 -32.78 -5.81
C VAL A 359 -28.43 -33.05 -4.94
N VAL A 360 -27.35 -33.51 -5.54
CA VAL A 360 -26.07 -33.75 -4.83
C VAL A 360 -25.21 -32.50 -4.91
N ILE A 361 -24.90 -31.89 -3.76
CA ILE A 361 -23.97 -30.78 -3.64
C ILE A 361 -22.68 -31.27 -3.00
N MET A 362 -21.53 -30.96 -3.58
CA MET A 362 -20.23 -31.23 -2.95
C MET A 362 -19.54 -29.91 -2.64
N VAL A 363 -19.34 -29.62 -1.37
CA VAL A 363 -18.53 -28.50 -0.90
C VAL A 363 -17.11 -29.00 -0.71
N VAL A 364 -16.18 -28.60 -1.59
CA VAL A 364 -14.77 -29.02 -1.56
C VAL A 364 -13.90 -27.91 -0.98
N GLY A 365 -13.13 -28.24 0.06
CA GLY A 365 -12.49 -27.24 0.93
C GLY A 365 -13.50 -26.64 1.91
N ALA A 366 -14.21 -27.49 2.65
CA ALA A 366 -15.33 -27.07 3.49
C ALA A 366 -14.94 -26.20 4.71
N GLY A 367 -13.67 -26.18 5.11
CA GLY A 367 -13.19 -25.47 6.29
C GLY A 367 -13.98 -25.85 7.54
N ARG A 368 -14.49 -24.88 8.30
CA ARG A 368 -15.37 -25.12 9.46
C ARG A 368 -16.86 -25.22 9.09
N GLY A 369 -17.18 -25.30 7.79
CA GLY A 369 -18.51 -25.53 7.26
C GLY A 369 -19.41 -24.32 6.98
N PRO A 370 -18.96 -23.05 6.86
CA PRO A 370 -19.89 -21.96 6.57
C PRO A 370 -20.58 -22.15 5.21
N LEU A 371 -19.88 -22.60 4.16
CA LEU A 371 -20.47 -22.88 2.85
C LEU A 371 -21.43 -24.07 2.86
N VAL A 372 -21.19 -25.07 3.73
CA VAL A 372 -22.13 -26.19 3.94
C VAL A 372 -23.44 -25.65 4.48
N SER A 373 -23.39 -24.81 5.52
CA SER A 373 -24.59 -24.15 6.07
C SER A 373 -25.29 -23.27 5.03
N ARG A 374 -24.55 -22.55 4.18
CA ARG A 374 -25.12 -21.75 3.09
C ARG A 374 -25.76 -22.60 1.99
N ALA A 375 -25.19 -23.74 1.66
CA ALA A 375 -25.79 -24.68 0.70
C ALA A 375 -27.13 -25.22 1.21
N LEU A 376 -27.23 -25.56 2.49
CA LEU A 376 -28.49 -26.00 3.12
C LEU A 376 -29.54 -24.88 3.14
N ALA A 377 -29.15 -23.65 3.48
CA ALA A 377 -30.05 -22.50 3.46
C ALA A 377 -30.53 -22.15 2.03
N ALA A 378 -29.64 -22.22 1.05
CA ALA A 378 -29.99 -22.06 -0.36
C ALA A 378 -30.99 -23.13 -0.83
N ALA A 379 -30.80 -24.38 -0.40
CA ALA A 379 -31.71 -25.48 -0.70
C ALA A 379 -33.10 -25.30 -0.07
N GLU A 380 -33.16 -24.92 1.21
CA GLU A 380 -34.41 -24.62 1.91
C GLU A 380 -35.16 -23.48 1.23
N SER A 381 -34.48 -22.37 0.90
CA SER A 381 -35.09 -21.23 0.23
C SER A 381 -35.51 -21.52 -1.22
N ALA A 382 -34.82 -22.42 -1.92
CA ALA A 382 -35.22 -22.90 -3.24
C ALA A 382 -36.32 -23.99 -3.20
N GLY A 383 -36.66 -24.50 -2.02
CA GLY A 383 -37.61 -25.61 -1.87
C GLY A 383 -37.11 -26.93 -2.46
N ARG A 384 -35.79 -27.20 -2.41
CA ARG A 384 -35.17 -28.40 -2.99
C ARG A 384 -34.59 -29.31 -1.92
N SER A 385 -34.83 -30.61 -2.08
CA SER A 385 -34.10 -31.64 -1.33
C SER A 385 -32.68 -31.76 -1.86
N VAL A 386 -31.70 -31.72 -0.95
CA VAL A 386 -30.28 -31.86 -1.27
C VAL A 386 -29.62 -32.91 -0.38
N HIS A 387 -28.59 -33.54 -0.91
CA HIS A 387 -27.59 -34.23 -0.10
C HIS A 387 -26.25 -33.53 -0.28
N VAL A 388 -25.59 -33.17 0.82
CA VAL A 388 -24.36 -32.37 0.78
C VAL A 388 -23.17 -33.21 1.25
N TYR A 389 -22.10 -33.27 0.46
CA TYR A 389 -20.80 -33.77 0.92
C TYR A 389 -19.93 -32.59 1.32
N ALA A 390 -19.35 -32.62 2.52
CA ALA A 390 -18.39 -31.64 3.01
C ALA A 390 -16.98 -32.26 2.98
N VAL A 391 -16.21 -31.97 1.93
CA VAL A 391 -14.86 -32.52 1.71
C VAL A 391 -13.81 -31.57 2.24
N GLU A 392 -12.96 -32.04 3.15
CA GLU A 392 -11.91 -31.23 3.78
C GLU A 392 -10.65 -32.07 4.06
N LYS A 393 -9.48 -31.51 3.77
CA LYS A 393 -8.17 -32.17 3.97
C LYS A 393 -7.50 -31.81 5.29
N ASN A 394 -7.86 -30.68 5.90
CA ASN A 394 -7.35 -30.27 7.20
C ASN A 394 -8.01 -31.10 8.33
N PRO A 395 -7.25 -31.98 9.01
CA PRO A 395 -7.82 -32.88 10.02
C PRO A 395 -8.39 -32.13 11.23
N ASN A 396 -7.94 -30.90 11.51
CA ASN A 396 -8.45 -30.10 12.63
C ASN A 396 -9.84 -29.53 12.31
N ALA A 397 -10.06 -29.09 11.08
CA ALA A 397 -11.36 -28.58 10.63
C ALA A 397 -12.42 -29.71 10.57
N ILE A 398 -11.99 -30.94 10.22
CA ILE A 398 -12.84 -32.15 10.23
C ILE A 398 -13.48 -32.41 11.60
N VAL A 399 -12.79 -32.12 12.70
CA VAL A 399 -13.35 -32.30 14.06
C VAL A 399 -14.61 -31.46 14.22
N ILE A 400 -14.57 -30.21 13.76
CA ILE A 400 -15.68 -29.25 13.83
C ILE A 400 -16.80 -29.66 12.87
N LEU A 401 -16.46 -30.06 11.64
CA LEU A 401 -17.43 -30.54 10.66
C LEU A 401 -18.22 -31.76 11.18
N ARG A 402 -17.54 -32.73 11.79
CA ARG A 402 -18.18 -33.93 12.38
C ARG A 402 -19.06 -33.60 13.58
N GLU A 403 -18.73 -32.57 14.34
CA GLU A 403 -19.61 -32.08 15.41
C GLU A 403 -20.90 -31.49 14.84
N LYS A 404 -20.80 -30.64 13.81
CA LYS A 404 -21.96 -30.07 13.10
C LYS A 404 -22.80 -31.13 12.40
N GLU A 405 -22.17 -32.15 11.82
CA GLU A 405 -22.87 -33.30 11.21
C GLU A 405 -23.77 -34.02 12.22
N ARG A 406 -23.27 -34.26 13.44
CA ARG A 406 -24.05 -34.93 14.51
C ARG A 406 -25.14 -34.04 15.09
N ASN A 407 -24.88 -32.74 15.23
CA ASN A 407 -25.70 -31.86 16.07
C ASN A 407 -26.60 -30.89 15.28
N GLU A 408 -26.23 -30.50 14.05
CA GLU A 408 -26.84 -29.38 13.33
C GLU A 408 -27.48 -29.80 12.01
N TRP A 409 -26.82 -30.67 11.22
CA TRP A 409 -27.17 -30.90 9.81
C TRP A 409 -28.20 -32.01 9.57
N LYS A 410 -28.77 -32.60 10.63
CA LYS A 410 -29.94 -33.50 10.60
C LYS A 410 -29.86 -34.63 9.55
N GLY A 411 -28.66 -35.19 9.33
CA GLY A 411 -28.43 -36.28 8.38
C GLY A 411 -28.42 -35.89 6.89
N GLN A 412 -28.48 -34.59 6.55
CA GLN A 412 -28.40 -34.11 5.17
C GLN A 412 -26.97 -33.97 4.65
N VAL A 413 -25.98 -33.99 5.55
CA VAL A 413 -24.57 -33.77 5.22
C VAL A 413 -23.75 -35.01 5.55
N THR A 414 -22.85 -35.39 4.65
CA THR A 414 -21.80 -36.39 4.85
C THR A 414 -20.44 -35.71 4.90
N VAL A 415 -19.71 -35.83 6.02
CA VAL A 415 -18.36 -35.27 6.18
C VAL A 415 -17.29 -36.22 5.66
N VAL A 416 -16.45 -35.72 4.75
CA VAL A 416 -15.39 -36.50 4.09
C VAL A 416 -14.02 -35.91 4.47
N TYR A 417 -13.20 -36.72 5.13
CA TYR A 417 -11.79 -36.40 5.36
C TYR A 417 -10.97 -36.88 4.17
N GLY A 418 -10.39 -35.96 3.42
CA GLY A 418 -9.54 -36.28 2.29
C GLY A 418 -9.26 -35.08 1.39
N ASP A 419 -8.24 -35.24 0.55
CA ASP A 419 -7.95 -34.30 -0.52
C ASP A 419 -8.95 -34.51 -1.68
N MET A 420 -9.60 -33.43 -2.11
CA MET A 420 -10.59 -33.45 -3.20
C MET A 420 -10.04 -34.03 -4.51
N ARG A 421 -8.73 -33.92 -4.74
CA ARG A 421 -8.04 -34.40 -5.95
C ARG A 421 -7.90 -35.92 -5.99
N HIS A 422 -8.10 -36.60 -4.86
CA HIS A 422 -7.85 -38.03 -4.71
C HIS A 422 -9.08 -38.80 -4.20
N TRP A 423 -10.09 -38.08 -3.70
CA TRP A 423 -11.30 -38.71 -3.19
C TRP A 423 -12.09 -39.39 -4.33
N LYS A 424 -12.55 -40.62 -4.06
CA LYS A 424 -13.45 -41.36 -4.95
C LYS A 424 -14.85 -41.31 -4.36
N ALA A 425 -15.68 -40.42 -4.89
CA ALA A 425 -17.04 -40.26 -4.41
C ALA A 425 -17.93 -41.47 -4.78
N PRO A 426 -18.90 -41.84 -3.92
CA PRO A 426 -19.86 -42.91 -4.22
C PRO A 426 -20.87 -42.54 -5.31
N GLU A 427 -21.08 -41.25 -5.53
CA GLU A 427 -21.94 -40.68 -6.57
C GLU A 427 -21.35 -39.35 -7.06
N LYS A 428 -21.80 -38.83 -8.21
CA LYS A 428 -21.32 -37.56 -8.78
C LYS A 428 -22.18 -36.37 -8.34
N ALA A 429 -21.57 -35.21 -8.16
CA ALA A 429 -22.21 -33.95 -7.82
C ALA A 429 -22.99 -33.36 -8.99
N ASP A 430 -24.15 -32.77 -8.69
CA ASP A 430 -24.83 -31.81 -9.57
C ASP A 430 -24.18 -30.43 -9.46
N ILE A 431 -23.86 -30.01 -8.24
CA ILE A 431 -23.23 -28.71 -7.95
C ILE A 431 -21.98 -28.95 -7.11
N LEU A 432 -20.84 -28.51 -7.60
CA LEU A 432 -19.58 -28.52 -6.86
C LEU A 432 -19.23 -27.09 -6.44
N VAL A 433 -19.16 -26.86 -5.14
CA VAL A 433 -18.94 -25.54 -4.53
C VAL A 433 -17.56 -25.50 -3.88
N SER A 434 -16.80 -24.45 -4.13
CA SER A 434 -15.49 -24.22 -3.52
C SER A 434 -15.24 -22.73 -3.25
N GLU A 435 -14.37 -22.44 -2.29
CA GLU A 435 -13.81 -21.11 -2.05
C GLU A 435 -12.34 -21.33 -1.72
N LEU A 436 -11.53 -21.34 -2.79
CA LEU A 436 -10.09 -21.62 -2.79
C LEU A 436 -9.32 -20.44 -3.41
N LEU A 437 -9.93 -19.25 -3.38
CA LEU A 437 -9.43 -18.09 -4.10
C LEU A 437 -8.53 -17.26 -3.18
N GLY A 438 -7.32 -16.96 -3.67
CA GLY A 438 -6.47 -15.97 -3.03
C GLY A 438 -6.71 -14.56 -3.58
N SER A 439 -5.96 -13.58 -3.07
CA SER A 439 -6.01 -12.18 -3.51
C SER A 439 -5.66 -11.93 -4.99
N PHE A 440 -5.13 -12.92 -5.68
CA PHE A 440 -4.87 -12.90 -7.13
C PHE A 440 -5.71 -13.93 -7.88
N GLY A 441 -6.79 -14.42 -7.26
CA GLY A 441 -7.67 -15.45 -7.81
C GLY A 441 -7.06 -16.84 -7.69
N ASP A 442 -6.02 -17.12 -8.47
CA ASP A 442 -5.45 -18.47 -8.62
C ASP A 442 -4.24 -18.77 -7.72
N ASN A 443 -3.80 -17.81 -6.89
CA ASN A 443 -2.60 -17.94 -6.03
C ASN A 443 -2.76 -18.84 -4.80
N GLU A 444 -3.92 -19.49 -4.64
CA GLU A 444 -4.16 -20.56 -3.65
C GLU A 444 -4.47 -21.90 -4.33
N LEU A 445 -4.14 -22.02 -5.62
CA LEU A 445 -4.20 -23.27 -6.41
C LEU A 445 -5.62 -23.82 -6.63
N ALA A 446 -6.60 -22.92 -6.68
CA ALA A 446 -7.95 -23.26 -7.12
C ALA A 446 -7.98 -24.02 -8.46
N PRO A 447 -7.18 -23.68 -9.51
CA PRO A 447 -7.20 -24.42 -10.76
C PRO A 447 -6.85 -25.90 -10.58
N GLU A 448 -5.73 -26.19 -9.91
CA GLU A 448 -5.25 -27.55 -9.71
C GLU A 448 -6.14 -28.37 -8.77
N CYS A 449 -6.68 -27.73 -7.73
CA CYS A 449 -7.64 -28.36 -6.83
C CYS A 449 -8.92 -28.76 -7.57
N LEU A 450 -9.49 -27.85 -8.36
CA LEU A 450 -10.75 -28.07 -9.05
C LEU A 450 -10.62 -28.98 -10.28
N ASP A 451 -9.49 -28.96 -10.98
CA ASP A 451 -9.18 -29.93 -12.03
C ASP A 451 -9.16 -31.37 -11.46
N GLY A 452 -8.53 -31.56 -10.28
CA GLY A 452 -8.53 -32.85 -9.60
C GLY A 452 -9.91 -33.26 -9.06
N ALA A 453 -10.71 -32.29 -8.61
CA ALA A 453 -12.07 -32.52 -8.15
C ALA A 453 -13.09 -32.69 -9.28
N GLN A 454 -12.71 -32.39 -10.54
CA GLN A 454 -13.64 -32.43 -11.67
C GLN A 454 -14.25 -33.81 -11.92
N GLY A 455 -13.52 -34.88 -11.60
CA GLY A 455 -14.04 -36.25 -11.69
C GLY A 455 -15.24 -36.52 -10.77
N LEU A 456 -15.43 -35.68 -9.75
CA LEU A 456 -16.57 -35.73 -8.82
C LEU A 456 -17.84 -35.14 -9.44
N LEU A 457 -17.76 -34.40 -10.54
CA LEU A 457 -18.87 -33.65 -11.13
C LEU A 457 -19.55 -34.47 -12.26
N LYS A 458 -20.89 -34.35 -12.38
CA LYS A 458 -21.65 -34.86 -13.54
C LYS A 458 -21.28 -34.10 -14.82
N ASP A 459 -21.56 -34.69 -15.98
CA ASP A 459 -21.18 -34.11 -17.28
C ASP A 459 -21.92 -32.79 -17.59
N ASP A 460 -23.13 -32.63 -17.04
CA ASP A 460 -23.93 -31.42 -17.04
C ASP A 460 -23.79 -30.61 -15.72
N GLY A 461 -22.90 -31.04 -14.82
CA GLY A 461 -22.65 -30.46 -13.51
C GLY A 461 -22.23 -28.99 -13.54
N ILE A 462 -22.55 -28.26 -12.46
CA ILE A 462 -22.21 -26.85 -12.28
C ILE A 462 -21.08 -26.73 -11.26
N SER A 463 -20.05 -25.93 -11.57
CA SER A 463 -19.06 -25.51 -10.59
C SER A 463 -19.36 -24.08 -10.11
N ILE A 464 -19.19 -23.84 -8.81
CA ILE A 464 -19.27 -22.53 -8.17
C ILE A 464 -17.95 -22.34 -7.38
N PRO A 465 -17.07 -21.40 -7.73
CA PRO A 465 -17.21 -20.43 -8.82
C PRO A 465 -17.15 -21.07 -10.22
N SER A 466 -17.83 -20.43 -11.16
CA SER A 466 -17.79 -20.79 -12.59
C SER A 466 -16.54 -20.29 -13.29
N ASP A 467 -16.04 -19.12 -12.92
CA ASP A 467 -14.78 -18.58 -13.40
C ASP A 467 -14.17 -17.59 -12.41
N TYR A 468 -12.90 -17.25 -12.64
CA TYR A 468 -12.23 -16.15 -11.99
C TYR A 468 -11.09 -15.63 -12.85
N THR A 469 -10.82 -14.33 -12.70
CA THR A 469 -9.93 -13.55 -13.54
C THR A 469 -9.01 -12.72 -12.67
N ALA A 470 -7.70 -12.81 -12.91
CA ALA A 470 -6.69 -11.98 -12.27
C ALA A 470 -6.57 -10.62 -12.99
N PHE A 471 -6.40 -9.54 -12.22
CA PHE A 471 -6.22 -8.19 -12.74
C PHE A 471 -4.96 -7.56 -12.15
N ILE A 472 -4.30 -6.70 -12.92
CA ILE A 472 -3.09 -5.99 -12.49
C ILE A 472 -3.14 -4.49 -12.78
N SER A 473 -2.43 -3.72 -11.95
CA SER A 473 -2.25 -2.27 -12.10
C SER A 473 -0.84 -1.85 -11.67
N PRO A 474 -0.16 -0.94 -12.40
CA PRO A 474 1.12 -0.40 -11.98
C PRO A 474 0.98 0.48 -10.73
N LEU A 475 1.83 0.26 -9.72
CA LEU A 475 1.70 0.88 -8.40
C LEU A 475 2.92 1.73 -8.04
N GLN A 476 2.67 2.95 -7.55
CA GLN A 476 3.63 3.76 -6.82
C GLN A 476 3.37 3.66 -5.32
N SER A 477 4.38 3.28 -4.54
CA SER A 477 4.37 3.33 -3.09
C SER A 477 5.81 3.22 -2.58
N SER A 478 6.40 4.34 -2.18
CA SER A 478 7.75 4.33 -1.60
C SER A 478 7.78 3.60 -0.27
N LYS A 479 6.71 3.70 0.54
CA LYS A 479 6.59 2.99 1.82
C LYS A 479 6.72 1.48 1.65
N LEU A 480 5.84 0.85 0.86
CA LEU A 480 5.86 -0.61 0.68
C LEU A 480 7.20 -1.10 0.09
N HIS A 481 7.79 -0.35 -0.85
CA HIS A 481 9.08 -0.72 -1.42
C HIS A 481 10.21 -0.64 -0.39
N GLN A 482 10.22 0.39 0.46
CA GLN A 482 11.16 0.52 1.57
C GLN A 482 10.96 -0.60 2.60
N ASP A 483 9.71 -0.93 2.94
CA ASP A 483 9.39 -2.01 3.89
C ASP A 483 9.90 -3.37 3.37
N VAL A 484 9.72 -3.69 2.09
CA VAL A 484 10.29 -4.92 1.49
C VAL A 484 11.83 -4.84 1.44
N SER A 485 12.38 -3.70 1.02
CA SER A 485 13.85 -3.51 0.89
C SER A 485 14.57 -3.59 2.24
N ALA A 486 13.92 -3.17 3.33
CA ALA A 486 14.44 -3.23 4.69
C ALA A 486 14.69 -4.66 5.18
N LEU A 487 14.07 -5.67 4.57
CA LEU A 487 14.30 -7.08 4.84
C LEU A 487 15.65 -7.59 4.25
N LYS A 488 16.34 -6.77 3.44
CA LYS A 488 17.74 -6.99 2.98
C LYS A 488 18.01 -8.35 2.32
N SER A 489 17.03 -8.91 1.61
CA SER A 489 17.21 -10.14 0.83
C SER A 489 16.46 -10.07 -0.48
N GLN A 490 17.05 -10.64 -1.53
CA GLN A 490 16.42 -10.71 -2.85
C GLN A 490 15.11 -11.53 -2.82
N CYS A 491 15.02 -12.54 -1.94
CA CYS A 491 13.82 -13.37 -1.88
C CYS A 491 12.56 -12.57 -1.54
N HIS A 492 12.68 -11.53 -0.71
CA HIS A 492 11.55 -10.68 -0.33
C HIS A 492 11.07 -9.82 -1.50
N ILE A 493 11.98 -9.26 -2.29
CA ILE A 493 11.61 -8.52 -3.51
C ILE A 493 10.99 -9.42 -4.57
N GLU A 494 11.36 -10.71 -4.59
CA GLU A 494 10.82 -11.73 -5.50
C GLU A 494 9.64 -12.51 -4.88
N THR A 495 9.00 -11.97 -3.83
CA THR A 495 7.82 -12.53 -3.17
C THR A 495 6.63 -11.58 -3.30
N PRO A 496 5.43 -12.07 -3.65
CA PRO A 496 4.21 -11.27 -3.59
C PRO A 496 3.69 -11.14 -2.15
N TYR A 497 3.01 -10.05 -1.83
CA TYR A 497 2.48 -9.76 -0.49
C TYR A 497 1.02 -9.39 -0.51
N VAL A 498 0.22 -9.94 0.40
CA VAL A 498 -1.15 -9.46 0.66
C VAL A 498 -1.07 -8.21 1.53
N VAL A 499 -1.67 -7.11 1.08
CA VAL A 499 -1.56 -5.81 1.76
C VAL A 499 -2.75 -4.89 1.47
N LYS A 500 -3.29 -4.26 2.51
CA LYS A 500 -4.29 -3.19 2.36
C LYS A 500 -3.57 -1.88 2.06
N PHE A 501 -3.59 -1.45 0.80
CA PHE A 501 -2.96 -0.19 0.38
C PHE A 501 -3.53 1.04 1.10
N ARG A 502 -2.65 1.92 1.56
CA ARG A 502 -2.97 3.27 2.06
C ARG A 502 -2.00 4.32 1.53
N ALA A 503 -0.70 4.18 1.77
CA ALA A 503 0.33 5.08 1.25
C ALA A 503 0.75 4.68 -0.18
N ALA A 504 -0.22 4.63 -1.09
CA ALA A 504 -0.02 4.14 -2.45
C ALA A 504 -0.84 4.93 -3.48
N ASN A 505 -0.38 4.90 -4.73
CA ASN A 505 -1.02 5.53 -5.88
C ASN A 505 -1.00 4.56 -7.07
N GLU A 506 -2.18 4.14 -7.53
CA GLU A 506 -2.31 3.37 -8.78
C GLU A 506 -2.08 4.31 -9.97
N LEU A 507 -1.18 3.91 -10.87
CA LEU A 507 -0.72 4.77 -11.97
C LEU A 507 -1.62 4.69 -13.20
N ALA A 508 -2.50 3.68 -13.27
CA ALA A 508 -3.49 3.48 -14.31
C ALA A 508 -4.61 2.56 -13.79
N ASP A 509 -5.73 2.49 -14.50
CA ASP A 509 -6.79 1.53 -14.19
C ASP A 509 -6.30 0.08 -14.36
N SER A 510 -6.81 -0.80 -13.51
CA SER A 510 -6.47 -2.22 -13.54
C SER A 510 -6.98 -2.91 -14.82
N GLN A 511 -6.13 -3.76 -15.41
CA GLN A 511 -6.40 -4.53 -16.61
C GLN A 511 -6.41 -6.04 -16.31
N GLU A 512 -7.22 -6.77 -17.07
CA GLU A 512 -7.28 -8.23 -17.03
C GLU A 512 -5.95 -8.85 -17.47
N LEU A 513 -5.57 -9.94 -16.80
CA LEU A 513 -4.36 -10.69 -17.10
C LEU A 513 -4.68 -12.08 -17.66
N TRP A 514 -5.38 -12.92 -16.90
CA TRP A 514 -5.81 -14.25 -17.31
C TRP A 514 -6.98 -14.76 -16.48
N SER A 515 -7.63 -15.81 -16.97
CA SER A 515 -8.77 -16.45 -16.32
C SER A 515 -8.67 -17.97 -16.28
N PHE A 516 -9.45 -18.55 -15.37
CA PHE A 516 -9.73 -19.97 -15.27
C PHE A 516 -11.23 -20.20 -15.21
N VAL A 517 -11.69 -21.29 -15.81
CA VAL A 517 -13.11 -21.64 -15.95
C VAL A 517 -13.33 -23.06 -15.44
N HIS A 518 -14.41 -23.25 -14.69
CA HIS A 518 -14.78 -24.52 -14.06
C HIS A 518 -16.24 -24.90 -14.40
N PRO A 519 -16.51 -26.14 -14.82
CA PRO A 519 -15.55 -27.20 -15.10
C PRO A 519 -14.71 -26.92 -16.35
N ASN A 520 -13.43 -27.29 -16.28
CA ASN A 520 -12.50 -27.27 -17.39
C ASN A 520 -12.73 -28.48 -18.30
N ARG A 521 -13.51 -28.30 -19.37
CA ARG A 521 -13.87 -29.36 -20.32
C ARG A 521 -12.78 -29.70 -21.34
N ALA A 522 -11.60 -29.09 -21.25
CA ALA A 522 -10.47 -29.42 -22.10
C ALA A 522 -9.90 -30.81 -21.76
N SER A 523 -9.18 -31.43 -22.69
CA SER A 523 -8.40 -32.64 -22.41
C SER A 523 -7.21 -32.25 -21.53
N ILE A 524 -7.23 -32.64 -20.26
CA ILE A 524 -6.20 -32.32 -19.27
C ILE A 524 -5.28 -33.53 -19.11
N ASP A 525 -3.97 -33.25 -19.07
CA ASP A 525 -2.97 -34.24 -18.69
C ASP A 525 -2.77 -34.24 -17.18
N SER A 526 -3.38 -35.23 -16.52
CA SER A 526 -3.38 -35.38 -15.07
C SER A 526 -2.32 -36.34 -14.54
N GLN A 527 -1.43 -36.88 -15.38
CA GLN A 527 -0.42 -37.85 -14.95
C GLN A 527 0.84 -37.12 -14.44
N PRO A 528 1.20 -37.23 -13.14
CA PRO A 528 2.33 -36.49 -12.55
C PRO A 528 3.69 -36.76 -13.22
N GLU A 529 3.89 -37.95 -13.78
CA GLU A 529 5.09 -38.34 -14.51
C GLU A 529 5.15 -37.78 -15.94
N SER A 530 4.07 -37.20 -16.45
CA SER A 530 4.03 -36.66 -17.80
C SER A 530 4.84 -35.36 -17.91
N PRO A 531 5.61 -35.16 -19.01
CA PRO A 531 6.33 -33.91 -19.23
C PRO A 531 5.39 -32.69 -19.40
N THR A 532 4.10 -32.92 -19.66
CA THR A 532 3.07 -31.89 -19.81
C THR A 532 2.14 -31.78 -18.61
N PHE A 533 2.45 -32.43 -17.48
CA PHE A 533 1.68 -32.32 -16.25
C PHE A 533 1.44 -30.86 -15.86
N ASN A 534 0.17 -30.51 -15.61
CA ASN A 534 -0.28 -29.17 -15.23
C ASN A 534 0.05 -28.04 -16.23
N SER A 535 0.58 -28.35 -17.42
CA SER A 535 0.96 -27.34 -18.42
C SER A 535 -0.24 -26.53 -18.92
N HIS A 536 -1.44 -27.11 -18.92
CA HIS A 536 -2.69 -26.45 -19.29
C HIS A 536 -3.11 -25.34 -18.33
N ASN A 537 -2.57 -25.32 -17.09
CA ASN A 537 -2.77 -24.25 -16.12
C ASN A 537 -1.63 -23.22 -16.10
N THR A 538 -0.59 -23.40 -16.90
CA THR A 538 0.43 -22.36 -17.10
C THR A 538 -0.17 -21.19 -17.89
N ARG A 539 0.30 -19.98 -17.62
CA ARG A 539 -0.17 -18.75 -18.29
C ARG A 539 1.01 -17.86 -18.63
N TYR A 540 0.85 -17.11 -19.71
CA TYR A 540 1.62 -15.92 -20.00
C TYR A 540 0.64 -14.86 -20.49
N ALA A 541 0.76 -13.66 -19.93
CA ALA A 541 0.00 -12.52 -20.42
C ALA A 541 0.80 -11.23 -20.19
N SER A 542 0.43 -10.21 -20.96
CA SER A 542 1.00 -8.88 -20.85
C SER A 542 -0.08 -7.82 -20.92
N ALA A 543 0.03 -6.79 -20.07
CA ALA A 543 -0.87 -5.66 -20.05
C ALA A 543 -0.09 -4.35 -20.20
N ARG A 544 -0.59 -3.43 -21.01
CA ARG A 544 0.07 -2.16 -21.33
C ARG A 544 -0.70 -1.00 -20.72
N PHE A 545 -0.02 -0.21 -19.90
CA PHE A 545 -0.61 0.91 -19.18
C PHE A 545 -0.03 2.23 -19.68
N ARG A 546 -0.89 3.20 -19.99
CA ARG A 546 -0.49 4.57 -20.28
C ARG A 546 -0.31 5.33 -18.97
N ILE A 547 0.74 6.12 -18.87
CA ILE A 547 1.07 6.90 -17.68
C ILE A 547 0.70 8.36 -17.92
N GLU A 548 -0.23 8.87 -17.12
CA GLU A 548 -0.76 10.23 -17.28
C GLU A 548 0.14 11.31 -16.67
N ARG A 549 0.93 10.96 -15.65
CA ARG A 549 1.78 11.89 -14.92
C ARG A 549 3.10 11.23 -14.57
N ASN A 550 4.14 12.06 -14.39
CA ASN A 550 5.44 11.54 -13.96
C ASN A 550 5.29 10.83 -12.61
N ALA A 551 5.78 9.60 -12.51
CA ALA A 551 5.60 8.75 -11.33
C ALA A 551 6.78 7.81 -11.18
N LEU A 552 7.02 7.36 -9.95
CA LEU A 552 8.01 6.32 -9.66
C LEU A 552 7.26 5.00 -9.40
N MET A 553 7.32 4.07 -10.34
CA MET A 553 6.69 2.76 -10.19
C MET A 553 7.53 1.88 -9.28
N HIS A 554 6.91 1.31 -8.26
CA HIS A 554 7.56 0.50 -7.23
C HIS A 554 7.18 -0.99 -7.29
N GLY A 555 6.07 -1.30 -7.95
CA GLY A 555 5.54 -2.65 -8.06
C GLY A 555 4.25 -2.72 -8.85
N ILE A 556 3.59 -3.86 -8.79
CA ILE A 556 2.33 -4.15 -9.46
C ILE A 556 1.30 -4.51 -8.37
N ALA A 557 0.17 -3.83 -8.36
CA ALA A 557 -0.99 -4.23 -7.59
C ALA A 557 -1.74 -5.33 -8.35
N GLY A 558 -2.18 -6.36 -7.63
CA GLY A 558 -2.96 -7.47 -8.15
C GLY A 558 -4.31 -7.59 -7.44
N TYR A 559 -5.31 -7.95 -8.22
CA TYR A 559 -6.70 -8.10 -7.82
C TYR A 559 -7.31 -9.34 -8.49
N PHE A 560 -8.55 -9.68 -8.12
CA PHE A 560 -9.35 -10.65 -8.86
C PHE A 560 -10.83 -10.26 -8.93
N GLU A 561 -11.50 -10.81 -9.94
CA GLU A 561 -12.96 -10.94 -10.00
C GLU A 561 -13.32 -12.40 -10.19
N THR A 562 -14.47 -12.83 -9.68
CA THR A 562 -15.01 -14.18 -9.90
C THR A 562 -16.49 -14.14 -10.20
N THR A 563 -16.93 -14.90 -11.20
CA THR A 563 -18.34 -15.22 -11.36
C THR A 563 -18.64 -16.51 -10.60
N LEU A 564 -19.43 -16.37 -9.52
CA LEU A 564 -19.88 -17.52 -8.75
C LEU A 564 -20.83 -18.35 -9.61
N TYR A 565 -21.91 -17.72 -10.09
CA TYR A 565 -22.86 -18.32 -11.01
C TYR A 565 -23.64 -17.23 -11.77
N LYS A 566 -23.58 -17.26 -13.11
CA LYS A 566 -24.25 -16.30 -14.01
C LYS A 566 -23.98 -14.83 -13.64
N ASN A 567 -24.94 -14.17 -12.99
CA ASN A 567 -24.86 -12.76 -12.62
C ASN A 567 -24.33 -12.51 -11.21
N VAL A 568 -24.14 -13.56 -10.42
CA VAL A 568 -23.63 -13.45 -9.04
C VAL A 568 -22.10 -13.45 -9.07
N LYS A 569 -21.49 -12.36 -8.58
CA LYS A 569 -20.05 -12.12 -8.67
C LYS A 569 -19.46 -11.63 -7.34
N LEU A 570 -18.17 -11.87 -7.15
CA LEU A 570 -17.35 -11.23 -6.13
C LEU A 570 -16.17 -10.52 -6.80
N SER A 571 -15.76 -9.38 -6.25
CA SER A 571 -14.64 -8.59 -6.80
C SER A 571 -13.90 -7.85 -5.69
N ILE A 572 -12.57 -7.91 -5.75
CA ILE A 572 -11.69 -6.99 -5.00
C ILE A 572 -11.08 -5.91 -5.90
N ARG A 573 -11.42 -5.89 -7.18
CA ARG A 573 -10.96 -4.88 -8.13
C ARG A 573 -11.57 -3.52 -7.73
N PRO A 574 -10.78 -2.44 -7.61
CA PRO A 574 -11.29 -1.15 -7.12
C PRO A 574 -12.52 -0.63 -7.88
N GLN A 575 -12.55 -0.81 -9.21
CA GLN A 575 -13.62 -0.32 -10.09
C GLN A 575 -14.95 -1.07 -9.93
N THR A 576 -14.94 -2.31 -9.44
CA THR A 576 -16.11 -3.22 -9.36
C THR A 576 -16.26 -3.85 -7.98
N TYR A 577 -15.62 -3.26 -6.97
CA TYR A 577 -15.46 -3.82 -5.63
C TYR A 577 -16.79 -4.22 -4.99
N SER A 578 -16.85 -5.45 -4.47
CA SER A 578 -18.01 -5.95 -3.72
C SER A 578 -18.13 -5.20 -2.39
N THR A 579 -19.05 -4.23 -2.34
CA THR A 579 -19.20 -3.33 -1.20
C THR A 579 -19.47 -4.10 0.10
N GLY A 580 -18.61 -3.89 1.10
CA GLY A 580 -18.72 -4.50 2.43
C GLY A 580 -18.02 -5.87 2.58
N MET A 581 -17.33 -6.36 1.54
CA MET A 581 -16.55 -7.60 1.58
C MET A 581 -15.25 -7.40 2.37
N LEU A 582 -14.89 -8.35 3.24
CA LEU A 582 -13.79 -8.24 4.20
C LEU A 582 -12.65 -9.24 3.94
N SER A 583 -12.93 -10.29 3.17
CA SER A 583 -12.10 -11.51 3.13
C SER A 583 -10.72 -11.33 2.51
N TRP A 584 -10.54 -10.36 1.61
CA TRP A 584 -9.31 -10.25 0.82
C TRP A 584 -8.82 -8.80 0.75
N PHE A 585 -7.54 -8.61 1.04
CA PHE A 585 -6.81 -7.43 0.60
C PHE A 585 -6.16 -7.68 -0.75
N PRO A 586 -5.80 -6.63 -1.50
CA PRO A 586 -5.01 -6.76 -2.72
C PRO A 586 -3.68 -7.48 -2.51
N ILE A 587 -3.07 -7.94 -3.61
CA ILE A 587 -1.72 -8.48 -3.61
C ILE A 587 -0.74 -7.47 -4.23
N PHE A 588 0.50 -7.43 -3.78
CA PHE A 588 1.56 -6.55 -4.26
C PHE A 588 2.74 -7.37 -4.76
N PHE A 589 3.14 -7.16 -6.01
CA PHE A 589 4.36 -7.73 -6.61
C PHE A 589 5.45 -6.65 -6.68
N PRO A 590 6.49 -6.70 -5.85
CA PRO A 590 7.53 -5.68 -5.80
C PRO A 590 8.42 -5.66 -7.05
N LEU A 591 9.09 -4.52 -7.30
CA LEU A 591 10.25 -4.42 -8.19
C LEU A 591 11.53 -4.20 -7.37
N LYS A 592 12.70 -4.78 -7.72
CA LYS A 592 13.98 -4.39 -7.04
C LYS A 592 14.22 -2.92 -7.23
N ASN A 593 14.16 -2.52 -8.49
CA ASN A 593 14.56 -1.18 -8.92
C ASN A 593 13.28 -0.45 -9.28
N PRO A 594 12.88 0.58 -8.51
CA PRO A 594 11.82 1.46 -8.90
C PRO A 594 12.11 2.09 -10.27
N VAL A 595 11.07 2.30 -11.07
CA VAL A 595 11.20 2.82 -12.44
C VAL A 595 10.54 4.17 -12.55
N LEU A 596 11.31 5.18 -12.94
CA LEU A 596 10.78 6.50 -13.23
C LEU A 596 10.05 6.45 -14.57
N LEU A 597 8.75 6.69 -14.54
CA LEU A 597 7.90 6.79 -15.72
C LEU A 597 7.58 8.27 -15.96
N THR A 598 7.88 8.79 -17.15
CA THR A 598 7.52 10.17 -17.50
C THR A 598 6.08 10.24 -17.99
N GLU A 599 5.47 11.41 -17.86
CA GLU A 599 4.16 11.69 -18.43
C GLU A 599 4.08 11.31 -19.92
N ASN A 600 2.96 10.70 -20.31
CA ASN A 600 2.71 10.11 -21.64
C ASN A 600 3.55 8.88 -22.00
N SER A 601 4.40 8.38 -21.10
CA SER A 601 5.03 7.07 -21.26
C SER A 601 4.00 5.94 -21.19
N SER A 602 4.43 4.73 -21.53
CA SER A 602 3.69 3.51 -21.23
C SER A 602 4.59 2.49 -20.55
N VAL A 603 4.01 1.62 -19.74
CA VAL A 603 4.70 0.45 -19.19
C VAL A 603 3.94 -0.79 -19.59
N GLU A 604 4.65 -1.79 -20.12
CA GLU A 604 4.11 -3.12 -20.35
C GLU A 604 4.53 -4.03 -19.20
N VAL A 605 3.56 -4.63 -18.53
CA VAL A 605 3.78 -5.60 -17.47
C VAL A 605 3.63 -6.98 -18.08
N HIS A 606 4.64 -7.84 -17.90
CA HIS A 606 4.62 -9.23 -18.35
C HIS A 606 4.62 -10.14 -17.14
N MET A 607 3.70 -11.10 -17.11
CA MET A 607 3.60 -12.07 -16.04
C MET A 607 3.46 -13.48 -16.60
N TRP A 608 4.01 -14.43 -15.86
CA TRP A 608 3.89 -15.85 -16.12
C TRP A 608 3.38 -16.56 -14.88
N ARG A 609 2.46 -17.49 -15.08
CA ARG A 609 2.12 -18.53 -14.11
C ARG A 609 2.76 -19.81 -14.57
N MET A 610 3.70 -20.31 -13.79
CA MET A 610 4.53 -21.45 -14.13
C MET A 610 4.27 -22.59 -13.16
N SER A 611 4.53 -23.81 -13.60
CA SER A 611 4.34 -25.01 -12.77
C SER A 611 5.36 -26.08 -13.11
N ASP A 612 5.63 -26.95 -12.13
CA ASP A 612 6.25 -28.25 -12.30
C ASP A 612 5.43 -29.31 -11.53
N THR A 613 5.99 -30.52 -11.36
CA THR A 613 5.31 -31.63 -10.69
C THR A 613 5.07 -31.46 -9.18
N ARG A 614 5.62 -30.40 -8.56
CA ARG A 614 5.58 -30.17 -7.11
C ARG A 614 5.09 -28.79 -6.72
N LYS A 615 5.14 -27.81 -7.62
CA LYS A 615 4.88 -26.42 -7.30
C LYS A 615 4.31 -25.62 -8.46
N VAL A 616 3.71 -24.50 -8.10
CA VAL A 616 3.31 -23.40 -8.97
C VAL A 616 4.01 -22.13 -8.49
N TRP A 617 4.36 -21.22 -9.40
CA TRP A 617 4.92 -19.92 -9.05
C TRP A 617 4.59 -18.86 -10.09
N TYR A 618 4.80 -17.60 -9.72
CA TYR A 618 4.71 -16.47 -10.64
C TYR A 618 6.09 -15.94 -10.99
N GLU A 619 6.28 -15.55 -12.24
CA GLU A 619 7.40 -14.71 -12.68
C GLU A 619 6.84 -13.41 -13.24
N TRP A 620 7.55 -12.29 -13.05
CA TRP A 620 7.12 -11.01 -13.59
C TRP A 620 8.29 -10.12 -14.02
N THR A 621 8.04 -9.28 -15.01
CA THR A 621 8.93 -8.19 -15.40
C THR A 621 8.11 -7.05 -15.99
N ILE A 622 8.75 -5.90 -16.16
CA ILE A 622 8.17 -4.75 -16.83
C ILE A 622 9.09 -4.25 -17.96
N VAL A 623 8.47 -3.69 -19.00
CA VAL A 623 9.12 -3.05 -20.14
C VAL A 623 8.62 -1.60 -20.23
N PRO A 624 9.40 -0.63 -19.73
CA PRO A 624 9.04 0.77 -19.83
C PRO A 624 9.31 1.29 -21.25
N ASN A 625 8.35 2.01 -21.82
CA ASN A 625 8.52 2.78 -23.03
C ASN A 625 8.44 4.27 -22.66
N ILE A 626 9.60 4.89 -22.52
CA ILE A 626 9.73 6.23 -21.96
C ILE A 626 9.65 7.26 -23.07
N VAL A 627 8.79 8.26 -22.89
CA VAL A 627 8.72 9.41 -23.81
C VAL A 627 9.62 10.52 -23.25
N ASP A 628 10.71 10.81 -23.97
CA ASP A 628 11.60 11.91 -23.62
C ASP A 628 11.05 13.23 -24.13
N ALA A 629 10.49 14.04 -23.23
CA ALA A 629 10.12 15.42 -23.50
C ALA A 629 11.36 16.34 -23.36
N SER A 630 12.37 16.17 -24.21
CA SER A 630 13.49 17.11 -24.29
C SER A 630 13.09 18.31 -25.17
N PRO A 631 13.09 19.57 -24.66
CA PRO A 631 12.60 20.76 -25.37
C PRO A 631 13.56 21.29 -26.45
N GLY A 632 14.17 20.41 -27.25
CA GLY A 632 15.12 20.77 -28.32
C GLY A 632 15.10 19.87 -29.56
N PHE A 633 14.40 18.73 -29.50
CA PHE A 633 14.19 17.87 -30.68
C PHE A 633 12.71 17.93 -31.06
N ALA A 634 12.42 18.36 -32.28
CA ALA A 634 11.07 18.58 -32.80
C ALA A 634 10.23 17.29 -33.04
N ALA A 635 10.59 16.19 -32.38
CA ALA A 635 9.80 14.97 -32.31
C ALA A 635 10.00 14.37 -30.91
N SER A 636 8.92 14.13 -30.17
CA SER A 636 8.96 13.32 -28.96
C SER A 636 9.46 11.92 -29.33
N THR A 637 10.75 11.65 -29.13
CA THR A 637 11.31 10.33 -29.37
C THR A 637 10.94 9.43 -28.19
N SER A 638 10.11 8.42 -28.46
CA SER A 638 9.88 7.31 -27.54
C SER A 638 11.13 6.44 -27.56
N THR A 639 11.84 6.35 -26.44
CA THR A 639 12.95 5.41 -26.29
C THR A 639 12.41 4.16 -25.60
N ALA A 640 12.48 3.02 -26.28
CA ALA A 640 12.27 1.74 -25.62
C ALA A 640 13.40 1.57 -24.60
N SER A 641 13.07 1.64 -23.31
CA SER A 641 14.04 1.36 -22.27
C SER A 641 14.25 -0.15 -22.19
N ALA A 642 15.43 -0.58 -21.73
CA ALA A 642 15.73 -2.00 -21.62
C ALA A 642 14.72 -2.70 -20.67
N PRO A 643 14.27 -3.93 -20.99
CA PRO A 643 13.42 -4.69 -20.09
C PRO A 643 14.11 -4.88 -18.74
N LEU A 644 13.33 -4.85 -17.66
CA LEU A 644 13.85 -5.18 -16.33
C LEU A 644 14.12 -6.69 -16.23
N TYR A 645 14.90 -7.10 -15.23
CA TYR A 645 15.16 -8.51 -14.98
C TYR A 645 13.86 -9.23 -14.58
N ILE A 646 13.76 -10.50 -14.97
CA ILE A 646 12.63 -11.36 -14.57
C ILE A 646 12.77 -11.70 -13.09
N HIS A 647 11.71 -11.44 -12.33
CA HIS A 647 11.61 -11.75 -10.91
C HIS A 647 11.20 -13.21 -10.71
N ASN A 648 11.71 -13.81 -9.64
CA ASN A 648 11.33 -15.14 -9.16
C ASN A 648 11.54 -16.28 -10.18
N ARG A 649 12.57 -16.16 -11.03
CA ARG A 649 12.91 -17.16 -12.06
C ARG A 649 12.99 -18.58 -11.49
N GLY A 650 12.22 -19.49 -12.07
CA GLY A 650 12.13 -20.90 -11.64
C GLY A 650 11.53 -21.10 -10.24
N GLY A 651 10.80 -20.10 -9.72
CA GLY A 651 10.23 -20.13 -8.37
C GLY A 651 11.30 -20.17 -7.29
N ARG A 652 12.45 -19.50 -7.52
CA ARG A 652 13.62 -19.55 -6.63
C ARG A 652 13.42 -18.85 -5.29
N SER A 653 12.42 -17.98 -5.18
CA SER A 653 12.18 -17.15 -4.00
C SER A 653 10.79 -17.35 -3.42
N TYR A 654 9.79 -17.48 -4.29
CA TYR A 654 8.42 -17.77 -3.90
C TYR A 654 7.85 -18.90 -4.77
N GLN A 655 7.18 -19.83 -4.12
CA GLN A 655 6.49 -20.96 -4.75
C GLN A 655 5.31 -21.39 -3.88
N ILE A 656 4.32 -21.99 -4.52
CA ILE A 656 3.11 -22.51 -3.89
C ILE A 656 3.13 -24.02 -4.12
N GLY A 657 3.12 -24.82 -3.06
CA GLY A 657 3.23 -26.28 -3.16
C GLY A 657 1.92 -26.94 -3.63
N LEU A 658 2.04 -27.92 -4.53
CA LEU A 658 0.93 -28.77 -4.98
C LEU A 658 0.62 -29.87 -3.97
#